data_AF-A0ABD3RV07-F1
#
_entry.id   AF-A0ABD3RV07-F1
#
_cell.length_a   1.000
_cell.length_b   1.000
_cell.length_c   1.000
_cell.angle_alpha   90.00
_cell.angle_beta   90.00
_cell.angle_gamma   90.00
#
_symmetry.space_group_name_H-M   'P 1'
#
loop_
_entity.id
_entity.type
_entity.pdbx_description
1 polymer ?
#
loop_
_entity_poly.entity_id
_entity_poly.type
_entity_poly.pdbx_seq_one_letter_code
_entity_poly.pdbx_strand_id
1 'polypeptide(L)'
;MPMMAQPLLVLLALLTALTSSLAPIHRRVLYAERILPSSSRHPTAILSTISTHLDGLCRDDEKLLQCQGCKRKFNSRNALFRHIRGDDEALDCLIAIEAKPKSEVELLMTAVIRYGYYNGNPDDTMESSRATNEVVANKIYEAFVRHVNTYLDGENVLQQNLGESTFREGKIFSTTALSYSSAAIMRQPALRQDEEVVGATSEVLSFNYRLAHKPTTITRWKEYANSGEIQKDLQAWLDNESPLVQIQLHHMDALVPRSYKFYAERSATQRSYTFLLPVKWILPGVDEAEGNDGRRSDAIAEFIEWGEKLSRRSQLRPTHQPRAAGQKKLDSPAFILKLKQSLKCLESETVPNRRSRRQAERNKDSEDSVAGDTVDGVGSIYESGDLHLSLLANDTPPKLSHGRFGQLWRKEKKCWSNFSCLTGMASSPGYEAVWRTMDRARIVGVVDLKNGNDPNNNSQDELMDNAIQNMHIVLEFRADSFVVGQIPRIISAVVAMTNEWLPRNFFSIATRPEIYMPSPPPPPSLHKLYYFQSARYHFHELTSNSHGGNVGSGESFARTIQFAGSDSELKWEEKLRKKLNLDGDSSIYSKMEREWLLDLRDIVSPDLRRQVESFEAEHLVDQSQAANRMHESSNILPFVATDAPVGAFSVTLNLLRDVVKNGKWPTTSDARSRVIKSPPGGLTENILATKKKNLASLFPGKFISSGSFTVINEDIWQSGELPLGNELFPQLRKAVFELEKEIIRQNTCLPAADGMKRGDTLSFHRLPSTHCAINRNAQFTPHVDSGRGQGQSVSLIVGLGNYTGGDVIVEGKAYDIRYNALEFDGWNQLHWTASFKGERYSLVFFTPEVTKKDERQWDMLNTFDDSHAKRLVQEHSLRVPFLPPLQFRSDSTDALVINELLDSAKGSAYTLKHHVGQTLPSSFSLASHNCVLDVGAHIGIFSRLALAEGCSRVIAYEPEHSNFELLRRNLNMAKPVASKSSQPVIELHSAAVANTSGSRTLVRARNENSGKQNTWRHSLEEYSQYVDRSNDLPSVLQKKTLDRFPVDCVSFFGSHEEGKKDCALVPGVTFVKLDCEGAEIDIILSEEASRRSSWLDCTHLVVEWSFTKERRVDIFHKAMNNLKLAGFEVYYEGLGSWWDTDAGTLWPYPNDAIVVAAMKQYEK
;
A
#
# COMPACT_ATOMS: atom_id res chain seq x y z
N MET A 1 8.92 -59.81 -69.93
CA MET A 1 9.05 -61.06 -69.14
C MET A 1 8.88 -60.74 -67.66
N PRO A 2 8.52 -61.71 -66.79
CA PRO A 2 7.69 -61.50 -65.60
C PRO A 2 8.50 -61.68 -64.28
N MET A 3 8.01 -61.86 -63.04
CA MET A 3 6.73 -62.33 -62.42
C MET A 3 6.59 -61.62 -61.03
N MET A 4 5.51 -61.60 -60.22
CA MET A 4 4.08 -62.02 -60.23
C MET A 4 3.38 -61.31 -59.02
N ALA A 5 2.07 -61.36 -58.71
CA ALA A 5 0.88 -61.99 -59.31
C ALA A 5 -0.39 -61.11 -59.16
N GLN A 6 -1.34 -61.49 -58.28
CA GLN A 6 -2.76 -61.04 -58.18
C GLN A 6 -3.41 -61.67 -56.92
N PRO A 7 -4.70 -61.44 -56.56
CA PRO A 7 -5.68 -60.36 -56.88
C PRO A 7 -6.30 -59.75 -55.56
N LEU A 8 -7.33 -58.88 -55.48
CA LEU A 8 -8.76 -59.05 -55.88
C LEU A 8 -9.62 -57.77 -55.60
N LEU A 9 -10.49 -57.36 -56.57
CA LEU A 9 -11.81 -56.64 -56.52
C LEU A 9 -12.10 -55.45 -55.52
N VAL A 10 -12.90 -54.40 -55.81
CA VAL A 10 -13.70 -53.97 -57.01
C VAL A 10 -14.05 -52.44 -56.99
N LEU A 11 -14.58 -51.93 -58.13
CA LEU A 11 -15.34 -50.68 -58.46
C LEU A 11 -16.12 -49.95 -57.31
N LEU A 12 -16.55 -48.66 -57.37
CA LEU A 12 -16.71 -47.56 -58.36
C LEU A 12 -16.16 -46.22 -57.74
N ALA A 13 -15.77 -45.13 -58.40
CA ALA A 13 -16.25 -44.33 -59.54
C ALA A 13 -17.42 -43.32 -59.26
N LEU A 14 -17.19 -42.06 -59.68
CA LEU A 14 -18.12 -40.89 -59.78
C LEU A 14 -18.67 -40.22 -58.51
N LEU A 15 -18.52 -38.88 -58.45
CA LEU A 15 -19.31 -38.00 -57.58
C LEU A 15 -19.41 -36.58 -58.18
N THR A 16 -20.58 -36.21 -58.73
CA THR A 16 -20.89 -34.83 -59.14
C THR A 16 -22.36 -34.49 -58.92
N ALA A 17 -22.58 -33.42 -58.14
CA ALA A 17 -23.66 -32.43 -58.25
C ALA A 17 -25.15 -32.82 -58.05
N LEU A 18 -25.71 -32.17 -57.01
CA LEU A 18 -26.93 -31.33 -57.02
C LEU A 18 -28.36 -31.93 -56.91
N THR A 19 -29.17 -31.17 -56.14
CA THR A 19 -30.65 -31.12 -56.07
C THR A 19 -31.43 -32.33 -55.53
N SER A 20 -32.59 -32.17 -54.87
CA SER A 20 -33.09 -31.08 -54.01
C SER A 20 -34.38 -31.52 -53.29
N SER A 21 -34.57 -31.06 -52.05
CA SER A 21 -35.86 -30.85 -51.35
C SER A 21 -37.02 -31.86 -51.54
N LEU A 22 -37.41 -32.54 -50.46
CA LEU A 22 -38.65 -32.25 -49.69
C LEU A 22 -38.86 -33.27 -48.56
N ALA A 23 -39.60 -32.86 -47.53
CA ALA A 23 -40.07 -33.69 -46.41
C ALA A 23 -41.62 -33.63 -46.37
N PRO A 24 -42.34 -34.27 -45.42
CA PRO A 24 -41.94 -35.30 -44.43
C PRO A 24 -42.86 -36.55 -44.54
N ILE A 25 -42.81 -37.49 -43.57
CA ILE A 25 -44.01 -38.07 -42.90
C ILE A 25 -43.67 -39.04 -41.74
N HIS A 26 -44.64 -39.22 -40.85
CA HIS A 26 -44.62 -39.89 -39.54
C HIS A 26 -44.45 -41.44 -39.49
N ARG A 27 -43.93 -41.88 -38.33
CA ARG A 27 -44.48 -42.89 -37.36
C ARG A 27 -43.92 -44.33 -37.27
N ARG A 28 -43.82 -44.73 -35.99
CA ARG A 28 -43.70 -46.08 -35.37
C ARG A 28 -42.34 -46.78 -35.57
N VAL A 29 -41.59 -47.16 -34.53
CA VAL A 29 -41.84 -47.82 -33.22
C VAL A 29 -41.92 -49.34 -33.33
N LEU A 30 -40.87 -50.01 -32.78
CA LEU A 30 -40.73 -51.34 -32.16
C LEU A 30 -39.23 -51.74 -32.31
N TYR A 31 -38.56 -52.49 -31.43
CA TYR A 31 -38.49 -52.60 -29.96
C TYR A 31 -37.28 -53.53 -29.65
N ALA A 32 -36.68 -53.47 -28.46
CA ALA A 32 -35.59 -54.37 -27.99
C ALA A 32 -34.23 -54.28 -28.76
N GLU A 33 -33.05 -54.59 -28.17
CA GLU A 33 -32.70 -54.76 -26.75
C GLU A 33 -31.23 -54.39 -26.44
N ARG A 34 -30.94 -54.32 -25.14
CA ARG A 34 -29.65 -54.21 -24.43
C ARG A 34 -28.32 -54.40 -25.21
N ILE A 35 -27.38 -53.49 -24.99
CA ILE A 35 -26.22 -53.67 -24.06
C ILE A 35 -25.57 -52.31 -23.76
N LEU A 36 -25.09 -52.10 -22.54
CA LEU A 36 -24.34 -50.90 -22.11
C LEU A 36 -22.92 -51.28 -21.68
N PRO A 37 -21.88 -50.63 -22.21
CA PRO A 37 -20.61 -50.44 -21.53
C PRO A 37 -20.61 -49.11 -20.75
N SER A 38 -19.91 -49.07 -19.62
CA SER A 38 -19.81 -47.89 -18.75
C SER A 38 -18.86 -46.83 -19.31
N SER A 39 -19.16 -45.55 -19.06
CA SER A 39 -18.15 -44.49 -19.06
C SER A 39 -18.41 -43.52 -17.91
N SER A 40 -17.37 -43.26 -17.11
CA SER A 40 -17.39 -42.31 -16.00
C SER A 40 -17.07 -40.90 -16.51
N ARG A 41 -17.98 -39.94 -16.29
CA ARG A 41 -17.78 -38.53 -16.65
C ARG A 41 -18.23 -37.58 -15.54
N HIS A 42 -17.27 -37.09 -14.78
CA HIS A 42 -17.35 -35.88 -13.97
C HIS A 42 -16.00 -35.12 -14.09
N PRO A 43 -15.95 -33.78 -13.88
CA PRO A 43 -17.04 -32.91 -13.43
C PRO A 43 -17.46 -31.84 -14.47
N THR A 44 -18.77 -31.65 -14.65
CA THR A 44 -19.34 -30.47 -15.36
C THR A 44 -20.63 -29.96 -14.71
N ALA A 45 -21.08 -30.58 -13.61
CA ALA A 45 -22.42 -30.40 -13.03
C ALA A 45 -22.62 -29.09 -12.24
N ILE A 46 -21.55 -28.38 -11.84
CA ILE A 46 -21.66 -27.27 -10.88
C ILE A 46 -22.40 -26.05 -11.47
N LEU A 47 -22.21 -25.76 -12.77
CA LEU A 47 -22.72 -24.54 -13.40
C LEU A 47 -24.23 -24.54 -13.69
N SER A 48 -24.91 -25.69 -13.78
CA SER A 48 -26.35 -25.76 -14.08
C SER A 48 -27.27 -25.59 -12.86
N THR A 49 -26.70 -25.32 -11.68
CA THR A 49 -27.44 -25.43 -10.40
C THR A 49 -28.28 -24.20 -10.01
N ILE A 50 -28.23 -23.10 -10.77
CA ILE A 50 -28.98 -21.87 -10.48
C ILE A 50 -30.25 -21.81 -11.34
N SER A 51 -31.41 -22.06 -10.74
CA SER A 51 -32.72 -21.71 -11.34
C SER A 51 -33.21 -20.38 -10.78
N THR A 52 -33.48 -19.42 -11.66
CA THR A 52 -34.23 -18.20 -11.35
C THR A 52 -35.57 -18.25 -12.08
N HIS A 53 -36.67 -18.43 -11.34
CA HIS A 53 -38.00 -18.30 -11.94
C HIS A 53 -38.21 -16.87 -12.48
N LEU A 54 -38.45 -16.82 -13.79
CA LEU A 54 -38.96 -15.67 -14.52
C LEU A 54 -40.43 -15.93 -14.85
N ASP A 55 -41.31 -15.37 -14.04
CA ASP A 55 -42.73 -15.15 -14.36
C ASP A 55 -43.35 -14.22 -13.31
N GLY A 56 -44.47 -13.57 -13.66
CA GLY A 56 -45.44 -13.00 -12.72
C GLY A 56 -45.03 -11.72 -11.96
N LEU A 57 -45.66 -10.60 -12.29
CA LEU A 57 -45.61 -9.34 -11.53
C LEU A 57 -46.28 -9.47 -10.14
N CYS A 58 -45.51 -9.38 -9.05
CA CYS A 58 -45.99 -8.87 -7.76
C CYS A 58 -44.84 -8.33 -6.89
N ARG A 59 -45.15 -7.73 -5.74
CA ARG A 59 -44.20 -7.01 -4.86
C ARG A 59 -43.64 -7.86 -3.72
N ASP A 60 -42.41 -7.52 -3.32
CA ASP A 60 -41.84 -7.61 -1.97
C ASP A 60 -41.75 -8.98 -1.27
N ASP A 61 -41.74 -10.09 -2.01
CA ASP A 61 -41.15 -11.36 -1.56
C ASP A 61 -39.66 -11.43 -1.94
N GLU A 62 -38.76 -11.60 -0.96
CA GLU A 62 -37.32 -11.76 -1.24
C GLU A 62 -37.06 -13.03 -2.08
N LYS A 63 -36.40 -12.88 -3.24
CA LYS A 63 -36.03 -14.01 -4.13
C LYS A 63 -34.91 -14.88 -3.53
N LEU A 64 -35.24 -15.68 -2.51
CA LEU A 64 -34.36 -16.66 -1.90
C LEU A 64 -33.92 -17.72 -2.92
N LEU A 65 -32.61 -17.95 -3.02
CA LEU A 65 -32.00 -18.91 -3.94
C LEU A 65 -32.14 -20.32 -3.38
N GLN A 66 -32.49 -21.31 -4.21
CA GLN A 66 -32.73 -22.68 -3.74
C GLN A 66 -31.61 -23.63 -4.19
N CYS A 67 -31.09 -24.46 -3.27
CA CYS A 67 -30.18 -25.54 -3.64
C CYS A 67 -30.93 -26.64 -4.39
N GLN A 68 -30.47 -27.01 -5.59
CA GLN A 68 -31.12 -28.07 -6.37
C GLN A 68 -31.05 -29.45 -5.71
N GLY A 69 -30.07 -29.72 -4.85
CA GLY A 69 -29.93 -30.98 -4.10
C GLY A 69 -30.95 -31.08 -2.97
N CYS A 70 -30.67 -30.42 -1.83
CA CYS A 70 -31.48 -30.54 -0.61
C CYS A 70 -32.74 -29.64 -0.57
N LYS A 71 -33.00 -28.83 -1.60
CA LYS A 71 -34.11 -27.86 -1.69
C LYS A 71 -34.17 -26.77 -0.59
N ARG A 72 -33.16 -26.63 0.27
CA ARG A 72 -33.03 -25.50 1.22
C ARG A 72 -32.92 -24.16 0.45
N LYS A 73 -33.49 -23.10 1.04
CA LYS A 73 -33.50 -21.72 0.50
C LYS A 73 -32.44 -20.86 1.20
N PHE A 74 -31.87 -19.88 0.48
CA PHE A 74 -30.72 -19.08 0.91
C PHE A 74 -30.85 -17.60 0.48
N ASN A 75 -30.65 -16.68 1.43
CA ASN A 75 -30.80 -15.23 1.21
C ASN A 75 -29.66 -14.59 0.37
N SER A 76 -28.64 -15.34 -0.04
CA SER A 76 -27.56 -14.83 -0.91
C SER A 76 -26.82 -15.95 -1.65
N ARG A 77 -26.18 -15.61 -2.79
CA ARG A 77 -25.31 -16.56 -3.53
C ARG A 77 -24.20 -17.13 -2.64
N ASN A 78 -23.62 -16.32 -1.75
CA ASN A 78 -22.55 -16.75 -0.85
C ASN A 78 -23.02 -17.67 0.29
N ALA A 79 -24.32 -17.73 0.59
CA ALA A 79 -24.87 -18.75 1.49
C ALA A 79 -25.13 -20.06 0.72
N LEU A 80 -25.68 -19.98 -0.50
CA LEU A 80 -25.84 -21.15 -1.38
C LEU A 80 -24.50 -21.82 -1.74
N PHE A 81 -23.45 -21.05 -2.03
CA PHE A 81 -22.12 -21.59 -2.36
C PHE A 81 -21.44 -22.29 -1.18
N ARG A 82 -21.54 -21.73 0.05
CA ARG A 82 -21.04 -22.39 1.26
C ARG A 82 -21.73 -23.73 1.49
N HIS A 83 -23.06 -23.74 1.36
CA HIS A 83 -23.84 -24.95 1.44
C HIS A 83 -23.45 -26.01 0.39
N ILE A 84 -23.23 -25.61 -0.87
CA ILE A 84 -22.81 -26.54 -1.95
C ILE A 84 -21.40 -27.09 -1.71
N ARG A 85 -20.49 -26.31 -1.10
CA ARG A 85 -19.16 -26.79 -0.67
C ARG A 85 -19.19 -27.69 0.57
N GLY A 86 -20.29 -27.65 1.32
CA GLY A 86 -20.38 -28.31 2.63
C GLY A 86 -19.63 -27.56 3.74
N ASP A 87 -19.49 -26.24 3.60
CA ASP A 87 -18.94 -25.33 4.65
C ASP A 87 -19.94 -25.14 5.81
N ASP A 88 -21.24 -25.37 5.55
CA ASP A 88 -22.30 -25.44 6.55
C ASP A 88 -22.59 -26.92 6.88
N GLU A 89 -23.05 -27.26 8.09
CA GLU A 89 -23.26 -28.64 8.61
C GLU A 89 -24.40 -29.46 7.93
N ALA A 90 -24.68 -29.22 6.65
CA ALA A 90 -25.72 -29.88 5.88
C ALA A 90 -25.28 -31.25 5.35
N LEU A 91 -25.15 -32.23 6.26
CA LEU A 91 -24.79 -33.63 5.96
C LEU A 91 -25.65 -34.28 4.86
N ASP A 92 -26.91 -33.87 4.70
CA ASP A 92 -27.91 -34.53 3.84
C ASP A 92 -27.94 -34.05 2.38
N CYS A 93 -27.02 -33.17 1.94
CA CYS A 93 -27.11 -32.59 0.60
C CYS A 93 -26.39 -33.43 -0.46
N LEU A 94 -27.14 -34.19 -1.26
CA LEU A 94 -26.60 -35.05 -2.34
C LEU A 94 -25.57 -34.35 -3.24
N ILE A 95 -25.80 -33.10 -3.65
CA ILE A 95 -24.83 -32.35 -4.49
C ILE A 95 -23.51 -32.08 -3.74
N ALA A 96 -23.56 -31.78 -2.43
CA ALA A 96 -22.36 -31.58 -1.62
C ALA A 96 -21.67 -32.91 -1.23
N ILE A 97 -22.40 -34.03 -1.26
CA ILE A 97 -21.85 -35.38 -1.09
C ILE A 97 -21.15 -35.83 -2.38
N GLU A 98 -21.78 -35.65 -3.55
CA GLU A 98 -21.22 -36.02 -4.85
C GLU A 98 -20.05 -35.12 -5.29
N ALA A 99 -20.02 -33.86 -4.85
CA ALA A 99 -18.91 -32.94 -5.10
C ALA A 99 -17.65 -33.23 -4.25
N LYS A 100 -17.73 -34.08 -3.21
CA LYS A 100 -16.57 -34.47 -2.39
C LYS A 100 -15.81 -35.63 -3.04
N PRO A 101 -14.49 -35.52 -3.25
CA PRO A 101 -13.68 -36.64 -3.76
C PRO A 101 -13.72 -37.81 -2.77
N LYS A 102 -13.94 -39.04 -3.27
CA LYS A 102 -14.30 -40.19 -2.43
C LYS A 102 -13.14 -40.87 -1.69
N SER A 103 -11.91 -40.37 -1.83
CA SER A 103 -10.69 -40.99 -1.30
C SER A 103 -9.84 -40.08 -0.40
N GLU A 104 -10.01 -38.76 -0.49
CA GLU A 104 -9.16 -37.76 0.17
C GLU A 104 -10.04 -36.77 0.94
N VAL A 105 -9.62 -36.45 2.16
CA VAL A 105 -10.21 -35.32 2.91
C VAL A 105 -9.32 -34.11 2.69
N GLU A 106 -9.95 -32.95 2.49
CA GLU A 106 -9.26 -31.68 2.43
C GLU A 106 -9.47 -30.91 3.73
N LEU A 107 -8.37 -30.42 4.30
CA LEU A 107 -8.34 -29.62 5.52
C LEU A 107 -7.87 -28.20 5.18
N LEU A 108 -8.83 -27.27 5.06
CA LEU A 108 -8.59 -25.84 4.85
C LEU A 108 -8.64 -25.07 6.18
N MET A 109 -7.49 -24.65 6.68
CA MET A 109 -7.34 -24.03 7.99
C MET A 109 -6.50 -22.75 7.94
N THR A 110 -6.53 -22.00 9.03
CA THR A 110 -5.64 -20.88 9.30
C THR A 110 -4.72 -21.28 10.44
N ALA A 111 -3.40 -21.18 10.25
CA ALA A 111 -2.47 -21.19 11.36
C ALA A 111 -2.48 -19.80 11.99
N VAL A 112 -2.71 -19.72 13.30
CA VAL A 112 -2.60 -18.50 14.09
C VAL A 112 -1.55 -18.75 15.17
N ILE A 113 -0.44 -18.01 15.08
CA ILE A 113 0.75 -18.24 15.90
C ILE A 113 1.05 -16.95 16.66
N ARG A 114 1.20 -17.06 17.98
CA ARG A 114 1.46 -15.93 18.87
C ARG A 114 2.84 -16.06 19.48
N TYR A 115 3.68 -15.03 19.29
CA TYR A 115 5.12 -15.14 19.50
C TYR A 115 5.74 -13.84 20.01
N GLY A 116 6.89 -13.94 20.66
CA GLY A 116 7.83 -12.85 20.89
C GLY A 116 9.13 -13.09 20.14
N TYR A 117 9.97 -12.07 20.01
CA TYR A 117 11.30 -12.21 19.42
C TYR A 117 12.31 -11.20 19.96
N TYR A 118 13.59 -11.47 19.75
CA TYR A 118 14.72 -10.61 20.07
C TYR A 118 15.86 -10.83 19.08
N ASN A 119 16.22 -9.79 18.33
CA ASN A 119 17.42 -9.73 17.49
C ASN A 119 18.63 -9.35 18.36
N GLY A 120 19.65 -10.21 18.40
CA GLY A 120 20.71 -10.16 19.41
C GLY A 120 21.96 -9.37 19.06
N ASN A 121 22.16 -8.98 17.80
CA ASN A 121 23.40 -8.31 17.37
C ASN A 121 23.14 -7.07 16.51
N PRO A 122 22.98 -5.87 17.09
CA PRO A 122 22.85 -4.62 16.35
C PRO A 122 24.19 -4.12 15.77
N ASP A 123 25.32 -4.61 16.30
CA ASP A 123 26.67 -4.17 15.92
C ASP A 123 27.23 -4.97 14.70
N ASP A 124 26.46 -5.90 14.13
CA ASP A 124 26.81 -6.62 12.90
C ASP A 124 26.65 -5.69 11.67
N THR A 125 27.75 -5.03 11.31
CA THR A 125 27.86 -3.82 10.45
C THR A 125 27.41 -3.92 8.97
N MET A 126 26.56 -4.87 8.58
CA MET A 126 26.01 -4.96 7.22
C MET A 126 24.48 -4.88 7.17
N GLU A 127 23.96 -4.26 6.11
CA GLU A 127 22.54 -3.93 5.90
C GLU A 127 21.57 -5.13 5.95
N SER A 128 22.09 -6.36 5.89
CA SER A 128 21.36 -7.62 6.02
C SER A 128 20.89 -7.97 7.44
N SER A 129 21.37 -7.29 8.49
CA SER A 129 21.15 -7.69 9.89
C SER A 129 19.89 -7.12 10.58
N ARG A 130 19.17 -6.18 9.93
CA ARG A 130 17.90 -5.61 10.46
C ARG A 130 16.75 -6.62 10.34
N ALA A 131 16.73 -7.60 11.25
CA ALA A 131 15.67 -8.59 11.35
C ALA A 131 14.33 -7.96 11.78
N THR A 132 13.58 -7.48 10.78
CA THR A 132 12.23 -6.95 10.98
C THR A 132 11.25 -8.06 11.40
N ASN A 133 10.07 -7.63 11.85
CA ASN A 133 8.91 -8.48 12.14
C ASN A 133 8.56 -9.41 10.94
N GLU A 134 8.85 -8.99 9.70
CA GLU A 134 8.71 -9.77 8.46
C GLU A 134 9.71 -10.94 8.37
N VAL A 135 10.99 -10.73 8.75
CA VAL A 135 12.01 -11.80 8.83
C VAL A 135 11.64 -12.85 9.87
N VAL A 136 11.12 -12.43 11.01
CA VAL A 136 10.64 -13.34 12.07
C VAL A 136 9.42 -14.13 11.59
N ALA A 137 8.47 -13.47 10.94
CA ALA A 137 7.28 -14.11 10.38
C ALA A 137 7.63 -15.17 9.31
N ASN A 138 8.61 -14.87 8.44
CA ASN A 138 9.13 -15.83 7.46
C ASN A 138 9.75 -17.06 8.14
N LYS A 139 10.62 -16.88 9.15
CA LYS A 139 11.21 -18.01 9.90
C LYS A 139 10.16 -18.89 10.59
N ILE A 140 9.13 -18.30 11.20
CA ILE A 140 8.03 -19.06 11.83
C ILE A 140 7.22 -19.85 10.78
N TYR A 141 7.04 -19.29 9.59
CA TYR A 141 6.36 -19.95 8.47
C TYR A 141 7.18 -21.08 7.87
N GLU A 142 8.48 -20.88 7.66
CA GLU A 142 9.42 -21.92 7.22
C GLU A 142 9.43 -23.10 8.20
N ALA A 143 9.47 -22.82 9.51
CA ALA A 143 9.34 -23.83 10.56
C ALA A 143 8.05 -24.65 10.40
N PHE A 144 6.91 -23.97 10.22
CA PHE A 144 5.60 -24.61 10.06
C PHE A 144 5.54 -25.48 8.80
N VAL A 145 5.96 -24.95 7.66
CA VAL A 145 6.00 -25.68 6.38
C VAL A 145 6.88 -26.94 6.51
N ARG A 146 8.06 -26.82 7.12
CA ARG A 146 9.00 -27.92 7.30
C ARG A 146 8.46 -29.01 8.21
N HIS A 147 7.83 -28.67 9.33
CA HIS A 147 7.26 -29.67 10.24
C HIS A 147 5.99 -30.32 9.70
N VAL A 148 5.13 -29.61 8.95
CA VAL A 148 4.00 -30.26 8.27
C VAL A 148 4.51 -31.30 7.27
N ASN A 149 5.50 -30.95 6.44
CA ASN A 149 6.09 -31.90 5.48
C ASN A 149 6.73 -33.09 6.21
N THR A 150 7.59 -32.84 7.21
CA THR A 150 8.29 -33.89 7.99
C THR A 150 7.31 -34.86 8.66
N TYR A 151 6.19 -34.35 9.19
CA TYR A 151 5.13 -35.16 9.79
C TYR A 151 4.47 -36.12 8.78
N LEU A 152 4.23 -35.64 7.55
CA LEU A 152 3.61 -36.43 6.47
C LEU A 152 4.59 -37.45 5.90
N ASP A 153 5.85 -37.06 5.69
CA ASP A 153 6.90 -37.95 5.18
C ASP A 153 7.24 -39.08 6.17
N GLY A 154 7.09 -38.83 7.48
CA GLY A 154 7.19 -39.87 8.51
C GLY A 154 6.18 -41.02 8.34
N GLU A 155 4.95 -40.75 7.90
CA GLU A 155 3.98 -41.81 7.56
C GLU A 155 4.33 -42.51 6.24
N ASN A 156 4.96 -41.82 5.29
CA ASN A 156 5.37 -42.39 4.00
C ASN A 156 6.53 -43.40 4.18
N VAL A 157 7.53 -43.10 5.02
CA VAL A 157 8.62 -44.03 5.34
C VAL A 157 8.10 -45.32 6.00
N LEU A 158 7.06 -45.23 6.84
CA LEU A 158 6.40 -46.41 7.41
C LEU A 158 5.59 -47.20 6.36
N GLN A 159 4.97 -46.53 5.38
CA GLN A 159 4.18 -47.17 4.31
C GLN A 159 5.01 -47.74 3.16
N GLN A 160 6.22 -47.24 2.90
CA GLN A 160 7.12 -47.82 1.89
C GLN A 160 7.49 -49.30 2.18
N ASN A 161 7.46 -49.71 3.46
CA ASN A 161 7.64 -51.11 3.86
C ASN A 161 6.44 -52.03 3.53
N LEU A 162 5.35 -51.51 2.96
CA LEU A 162 4.12 -52.25 2.62
C LEU A 162 3.84 -52.36 1.11
N GLY A 163 4.67 -51.78 0.24
CA GLY A 163 4.77 -52.16 -1.18
C GLY A 163 3.72 -51.60 -2.17
N GLU A 164 2.78 -50.74 -1.76
CA GLU A 164 1.84 -50.10 -2.70
C GLU A 164 2.37 -48.76 -3.25
N SER A 165 2.76 -48.74 -4.53
CA SER A 165 3.51 -47.63 -5.17
C SER A 165 2.68 -46.70 -6.07
N THR A 166 1.39 -46.48 -5.76
CA THR A 166 0.43 -45.89 -6.72
C THR A 166 -0.06 -44.46 -6.42
N PHE A 167 0.48 -43.79 -5.39
CA PHE A 167 0.16 -42.37 -5.12
C PHE A 167 0.95 -41.43 -6.06
N ARG A 168 0.24 -40.48 -6.69
CA ARG A 168 0.82 -39.49 -7.63
C ARG A 168 1.42 -38.28 -6.92
N GLU A 169 2.34 -37.61 -7.60
CA GLU A 169 3.06 -36.38 -7.18
C GLU A 169 2.18 -35.11 -7.05
N GLY A 170 1.08 -35.18 -6.33
CA GLY A 170 0.37 -33.97 -5.88
C GLY A 170 1.14 -33.29 -4.75
N LYS A 171 1.19 -31.95 -4.71
CA LYS A 171 1.62 -31.23 -3.50
C LYS A 171 0.61 -31.46 -2.37
N ILE A 172 0.88 -32.47 -1.53
CA ILE A 172 0.07 -32.94 -0.40
C ILE A 172 -0.31 -31.80 0.54
N PHE A 173 0.65 -30.90 0.77
CA PHE A 173 0.50 -29.69 1.56
C PHE A 173 0.74 -28.45 0.71
N SER A 174 -0.06 -27.42 0.95
CA SER A 174 0.10 -26.10 0.34
C SER A 174 -0.36 -25.01 1.29
N THR A 175 0.30 -23.86 1.21
CA THR A 175 0.07 -22.68 2.06
C THR A 175 -0.36 -21.51 1.19
N THR A 176 -1.14 -20.57 1.74
CA THR A 176 -1.07 -19.22 1.19
C THR A 176 0.29 -18.63 1.53
N ALA A 177 0.77 -17.64 0.78
CA ALA A 177 1.80 -16.77 1.36
C ALA A 177 1.26 -16.16 2.67
N LEU A 178 2.19 -15.64 3.48
CA LEU A 178 1.85 -15.01 4.75
C LEU A 178 0.75 -13.96 4.59
N SER A 179 -0.14 -13.84 5.59
CA SER A 179 -1.07 -12.69 5.62
C SER A 179 -0.38 -11.37 5.99
N TYR A 180 0.95 -11.39 6.15
CA TYR A 180 1.83 -10.23 6.00
C TYR A 180 1.64 -9.64 4.61
N SER A 181 0.70 -8.71 4.50
CA SER A 181 0.48 -8.02 3.25
C SER A 181 1.44 -6.84 3.19
N SER A 182 2.61 -7.05 2.58
CA SER A 182 3.56 -5.97 2.27
C SER A 182 2.86 -4.83 1.50
N ALA A 183 1.78 -5.14 0.78
CA ALA A 183 0.84 -4.17 0.20
C ALA A 183 0.02 -3.34 1.21
N ALA A 184 -0.40 -3.87 2.37
CA ALA A 184 -0.99 -3.06 3.45
C ALA A 184 0.09 -2.24 4.18
N ILE A 185 1.28 -2.81 4.41
CA ILE A 185 2.43 -2.11 4.99
C ILE A 185 2.85 -0.91 4.12
N MET A 186 2.88 -1.07 2.79
CA MET A 186 3.11 0.04 1.84
C MET A 186 1.96 1.06 1.79
N ARG A 187 0.71 0.64 2.01
CA ARG A 187 -0.46 1.54 2.07
C ARG A 187 -0.64 2.25 3.42
N GLN A 188 -0.02 1.75 4.48
CA GLN A 188 -0.11 2.29 5.84
C GLN A 188 1.27 2.22 6.51
N PRO A 189 2.10 3.28 6.41
CA PRO A 189 3.41 3.33 7.06
C PRO A 189 3.38 3.09 8.57
N ALA A 190 2.23 3.30 9.23
CA ALA A 190 2.05 3.00 10.66
C ALA A 190 1.80 1.52 10.98
N LEU A 191 1.72 0.63 9.99
CA LEU A 191 1.79 -0.82 10.20
C LEU A 191 3.25 -1.31 10.25
N ARG A 192 4.22 -0.51 9.78
CA ARG A 192 5.63 -0.76 10.08
C ARG A 192 5.87 -0.65 11.58
N GLN A 193 6.78 -1.46 12.06
CA GLN A 193 7.42 -1.30 13.36
C GLN A 193 8.59 -0.33 13.19
N ASP A 194 9.01 0.33 14.28
CA ASP A 194 10.19 1.20 14.22
C ASP A 194 11.45 0.36 13.95
N GLU A 195 12.37 0.85 13.12
CA GLU A 195 13.54 0.07 12.67
C GLU A 195 14.55 -0.19 13.79
N GLU A 196 14.55 0.66 14.82
CA GLU A 196 15.39 0.49 16.01
C GLU A 196 14.78 -0.46 17.06
N VAL A 197 13.60 -1.05 16.83
CA VAL A 197 13.03 -2.04 17.75
C VAL A 197 13.58 -3.43 17.46
N VAL A 198 14.53 -3.86 18.31
CA VAL A 198 15.15 -5.19 18.22
C VAL A 198 14.29 -6.33 18.77
N GLY A 199 13.14 -6.08 19.38
CA GLY A 199 12.34 -7.15 19.99
C GLY A 199 10.86 -6.88 20.19
N ALA A 200 10.11 -7.98 20.29
CA ALA A 200 8.69 -7.99 20.60
C ALA A 200 8.40 -8.91 21.79
N THR A 201 7.52 -8.48 22.69
CA THR A 201 6.95 -9.36 23.72
C THR A 201 5.86 -10.26 23.13
N SER A 202 4.90 -9.71 22.38
CA SER A 202 3.77 -10.48 21.84
C SER A 202 3.23 -9.92 20.52
N GLU A 203 3.50 -10.61 19.42
CA GLU A 203 2.90 -10.42 18.09
C GLU A 203 2.06 -11.64 17.67
N VAL A 204 1.21 -11.45 16.65
CA VAL A 204 0.36 -12.52 16.10
C VAL A 204 0.55 -12.63 14.59
N LEU A 205 0.99 -13.81 14.16
CA LEU A 205 1.11 -14.21 12.77
C LEU A 205 -0.15 -14.98 12.37
N SER A 206 -0.59 -14.80 11.12
CA SER A 206 -1.60 -15.66 10.53
C SER A 206 -1.30 -15.96 9.07
N PHE A 207 -1.61 -17.17 8.63
CA PHE A 207 -1.60 -17.59 7.22
C PHE A 207 -2.52 -18.79 7.04
N ASN A 208 -3.05 -18.99 5.84
CA ASN A 208 -3.91 -20.13 5.55
C ASN A 208 -3.07 -21.29 5.06
N TYR A 209 -3.53 -22.52 5.31
CA TYR A 209 -2.97 -23.71 4.70
C TYR A 209 -4.05 -24.72 4.32
N ARG A 210 -3.65 -25.62 3.42
CA ARG A 210 -4.44 -26.67 2.79
C ARG A 210 -3.64 -27.96 2.89
N LEU A 211 -4.20 -28.93 3.61
CA LEU A 211 -3.67 -30.29 3.72
C LEU A 211 -4.67 -31.25 3.08
N ALA A 212 -4.24 -32.02 2.07
CA ALA A 212 -5.05 -33.04 1.42
C ALA A 212 -4.42 -34.42 1.66
N HIS A 213 -5.10 -35.32 2.36
CA HIS A 213 -4.56 -36.64 2.68
C HIS A 213 -5.63 -37.69 2.95
N LYS A 214 -5.18 -38.93 3.20
CA LYS A 214 -5.97 -40.02 3.76
C LYS A 214 -6.67 -39.55 5.05
N PRO A 215 -7.96 -39.88 5.30
CA PRO A 215 -8.71 -39.39 6.45
C PRO A 215 -8.04 -39.66 7.81
N THR A 216 -7.39 -40.82 7.95
CA THR A 216 -6.63 -41.22 9.15
C THR A 216 -5.52 -40.24 9.51
N THR A 217 -4.73 -39.82 8.53
CA THR A 217 -3.61 -38.88 8.73
C THR A 217 -4.11 -37.47 9.03
N ILE A 218 -5.26 -37.07 8.49
CA ILE A 218 -5.89 -35.78 8.85
C ILE A 218 -6.50 -35.81 10.26
N THR A 219 -6.98 -36.97 10.74
CA THR A 219 -7.33 -37.14 12.15
C THR A 219 -6.09 -37.07 13.03
N ARG A 220 -5.02 -37.79 12.69
CA ARG A 220 -3.72 -37.73 13.42
C ARG A 220 -3.11 -36.32 13.43
N TRP A 221 -3.17 -35.61 12.31
CA TRP A 221 -2.75 -34.20 12.22
C TRP A 221 -3.56 -33.31 13.16
N LYS A 222 -4.88 -33.50 13.25
CA LYS A 222 -5.72 -32.79 14.22
C LYS A 222 -5.37 -33.16 15.66
N GLU A 223 -5.05 -34.41 15.94
CA GLU A 223 -4.62 -34.86 17.27
C GLU A 223 -3.30 -34.20 17.66
N TYR A 224 -2.29 -34.23 16.80
CA TYR A 224 -0.96 -33.59 16.97
C TYR A 224 -1.04 -32.06 17.05
N ALA A 225 -1.90 -31.43 16.25
CA ALA A 225 -2.14 -29.99 16.32
C ALA A 225 -2.85 -29.57 17.62
N ASN A 226 -3.73 -30.40 18.17
CA ASN A 226 -4.39 -30.16 19.46
C ASN A 226 -3.54 -30.57 20.68
N SER A 227 -2.57 -31.47 20.54
CA SER A 227 -1.70 -31.92 21.65
C SER A 227 -0.72 -30.83 22.13
N GLY A 228 -0.51 -29.81 21.30
CA GLY A 228 0.48 -28.76 21.53
C GLY A 228 1.93 -29.23 21.30
N GLU A 229 2.14 -30.45 20.79
CA GLU A 229 3.47 -30.94 20.41
C GLU A 229 4.04 -30.15 19.24
N ILE A 230 3.21 -29.83 18.24
CA ILE A 230 3.59 -28.94 17.12
C ILE A 230 4.23 -27.62 17.58
N GLN A 231 3.74 -27.00 18.67
CA GLN A 231 4.36 -25.77 19.20
C GLN A 231 5.74 -26.03 19.81
N LYS A 232 5.96 -27.19 20.47
CA LYS A 232 7.26 -27.57 21.04
C LYS A 232 8.27 -27.86 19.94
N ASP A 233 7.85 -28.61 18.92
CA ASP A 233 8.71 -29.00 17.82
C ASP A 233 9.12 -27.78 16.98
N LEU A 234 8.17 -26.85 16.74
CA LEU A 234 8.46 -25.57 16.09
C LEU A 234 9.42 -24.71 16.91
N GLN A 235 9.21 -24.61 18.23
CA GLN A 235 10.13 -23.90 19.12
C GLN A 235 11.54 -24.51 19.05
N ALA A 236 11.66 -25.84 19.12
CA ALA A 236 12.93 -26.54 19.03
C ALA A 236 13.63 -26.35 17.67
N TRP A 237 12.90 -26.19 16.56
CA TRP A 237 13.51 -25.83 15.28
C TRP A 237 14.00 -24.37 15.27
N LEU A 238 13.18 -23.43 15.74
CA LEU A 238 13.50 -22.00 15.80
C LEU A 238 14.70 -21.71 16.72
N ASP A 239 14.83 -22.43 17.83
CA ASP A 239 15.97 -22.32 18.75
C ASP A 239 17.29 -22.82 18.14
N ASN A 240 17.24 -23.72 17.15
CA ASN A 240 18.42 -24.27 16.46
C ASN A 240 18.82 -23.45 15.22
N GLU A 241 17.86 -23.03 14.39
CA GLU A 241 18.12 -22.43 13.07
C GLU A 241 18.04 -20.88 13.03
N SER A 242 18.09 -20.23 14.20
CA SER A 242 18.02 -18.77 14.32
C SER A 242 18.92 -18.18 15.43
N PRO A 243 20.25 -18.41 15.39
CA PRO A 243 21.17 -17.92 16.43
C PRO A 243 21.18 -16.39 16.57
N LEU A 244 20.97 -15.65 15.47
CA LEU A 244 20.93 -14.18 15.47
C LEU A 244 19.62 -13.62 16.07
N VAL A 245 18.50 -14.33 15.89
CA VAL A 245 17.16 -13.84 16.23
C VAL A 245 16.41 -14.89 17.03
N GLN A 246 16.37 -14.72 18.34
CA GLN A 246 15.74 -15.67 19.25
C GLN A 246 14.22 -15.44 19.26
N ILE A 247 13.46 -16.46 18.85
CA ILE A 247 12.01 -16.42 18.70
C ILE A 247 11.37 -17.30 19.77
N GLN A 248 10.30 -16.82 20.41
CA GLN A 248 9.56 -17.54 21.45
C GLN A 248 8.10 -17.68 21.04
N LEU A 249 7.65 -18.90 20.79
CA LEU A 249 6.23 -19.21 20.58
C LEU A 249 5.52 -19.25 21.94
N HIS A 250 4.53 -18.38 22.14
CA HIS A 250 3.73 -18.31 23.37
C HIS A 250 2.53 -19.24 23.32
N HIS A 251 1.85 -19.25 22.18
CA HIS A 251 0.69 -20.09 21.90
C HIS A 251 0.51 -20.25 20.38
N MET A 252 -0.06 -21.36 19.94
CA MET A 252 -0.36 -21.62 18.54
C MET A 252 -1.64 -22.45 18.41
N ASP A 253 -2.47 -22.09 17.42
CA ASP A 253 -3.59 -22.91 16.96
C ASP A 253 -3.49 -23.07 15.44
N ALA A 254 -3.33 -24.32 14.99
CA ALA A 254 -3.27 -24.68 13.57
C ALA A 254 -4.63 -25.05 12.96
N LEU A 255 -5.70 -25.09 13.75
CA LEU A 255 -7.01 -25.62 13.36
C LEU A 255 -8.10 -24.53 13.34
N VAL A 256 -7.72 -23.25 13.28
CA VAL A 256 -8.64 -22.11 13.18
C VAL A 256 -9.35 -22.15 11.82
N PRO A 257 -10.68 -22.36 11.73
CA PRO A 257 -11.35 -22.52 10.46
C PRO A 257 -11.30 -21.25 9.61
N ARG A 258 -10.98 -21.36 8.32
CA ARG A 258 -10.85 -20.20 7.39
C ARG A 258 -12.12 -19.33 7.32
N SER A 259 -13.29 -19.89 7.67
CA SER A 259 -14.57 -19.18 7.81
C SER A 259 -14.55 -18.03 8.85
N TYR A 260 -13.65 -18.06 9.84
CA TYR A 260 -13.48 -17.00 10.85
C TYR A 260 -12.89 -15.70 10.28
N LYS A 261 -12.33 -15.72 9.05
CA LYS A 261 -11.75 -14.55 8.36
C LYS A 261 -10.72 -13.81 9.23
N PHE A 262 -9.86 -14.57 9.88
CA PHE A 262 -8.82 -14.03 10.74
C PHE A 262 -7.70 -13.39 9.90
N TYR A 263 -7.48 -12.09 10.10
CA TYR A 263 -6.37 -11.34 9.51
C TYR A 263 -5.74 -10.50 10.60
N ALA A 264 -4.57 -10.89 11.11
CA ALA A 264 -3.92 -10.19 12.23
C ALA A 264 -3.73 -8.68 11.93
N GLU A 265 -2.97 -8.35 10.88
CA GLU A 265 -2.66 -6.96 10.48
C GLU A 265 -3.91 -6.06 10.43
N ARG A 266 -4.93 -6.48 9.68
CA ARG A 266 -6.17 -5.71 9.46
C ARG A 266 -7.09 -5.66 10.68
N SER A 267 -6.85 -6.54 11.65
CA SER A 267 -7.58 -6.57 12.92
C SER A 267 -6.87 -5.76 14.01
N ALA A 268 -5.63 -5.30 13.82
CA ALA A 268 -4.91 -4.52 14.83
C ALA A 268 -5.66 -3.19 15.07
N THR A 269 -6.22 -3.02 16.27
CA THR A 269 -6.91 -1.79 16.68
C THR A 269 -6.08 -0.94 17.62
N GLN A 270 -5.07 -1.52 18.27
CA GLN A 270 -4.15 -0.82 19.16
C GLN A 270 -2.76 -1.44 19.08
N ARG A 271 -1.72 -0.62 19.18
CA ARG A 271 -0.34 -1.09 19.43
C ARG A 271 0.16 -0.53 20.76
N SER A 272 0.75 -1.40 21.58
CA SER A 272 1.39 -1.12 22.86
C SER A 272 2.90 -1.24 22.68
N TYR A 273 3.62 -0.16 22.92
CA TYR A 273 5.08 -0.14 22.94
C TYR A 273 5.58 0.14 24.36
N THR A 274 6.74 -0.41 24.71
CA THR A 274 7.39 -0.16 25.99
C THR A 274 8.72 0.55 25.80
N PHE A 275 8.99 1.53 26.64
CA PHE A 275 10.28 2.23 26.73
C PHE A 275 10.83 2.15 28.16
N LEU A 276 12.11 1.84 28.30
CA LEU A 276 12.84 1.80 29.57
C LEU A 276 13.51 3.17 29.76
N LEU A 277 12.84 4.09 30.46
CA LEU A 277 13.36 5.44 30.71
C LEU A 277 14.42 5.39 31.83
N PRO A 278 15.71 5.69 31.58
CA PRO A 278 16.71 5.76 32.64
C PRO A 278 16.35 6.84 33.65
N VAL A 279 16.34 6.50 34.94
CA VAL A 279 15.88 7.43 36.01
C VAL A 279 16.68 8.73 36.01
N LYS A 280 17.99 8.62 35.77
CA LYS A 280 18.95 9.74 35.64
C LYS A 280 18.56 10.82 34.63
N TRP A 281 17.71 10.53 33.63
CA TRP A 281 17.26 11.54 32.65
C TRP A 281 16.19 12.51 33.20
N ILE A 282 15.56 12.18 34.34
CA ILE A 282 14.46 12.98 34.94
C ILE A 282 14.61 13.23 36.43
N LEU A 283 15.78 12.94 37.01
CA LEU A 283 16.08 13.36 38.38
C LEU A 283 16.21 14.89 38.43
N PRO A 284 15.70 15.55 39.49
CA PRO A 284 15.92 16.98 39.68
C PRO A 284 17.41 17.29 39.68
N GLY A 285 17.85 18.10 38.71
CA GLY A 285 19.18 18.69 38.73
C GLY A 285 19.28 19.66 39.90
N VAL A 286 20.03 19.28 40.93
CA VAL A 286 20.80 20.25 41.69
C VAL A 286 21.95 20.65 40.76
N ASP A 287 22.03 21.93 40.40
CA ASP A 287 23.03 22.41 39.44
C ASP A 287 24.44 22.03 39.91
N GLU A 288 25.27 21.50 39.00
CA GLU A 288 26.59 20.90 39.33
C GLU A 288 27.60 21.90 39.96
N ALA A 289 27.23 23.17 40.11
CA ALA A 289 28.00 24.24 40.73
C ALA A 289 27.67 24.50 42.22
N GLU A 290 26.47 24.16 42.73
CA GLU A 290 26.02 24.59 44.07
C GLU A 290 25.76 23.42 45.05
N GLY A 291 26.87 22.88 45.59
CA GLY A 291 26.96 22.66 47.04
C GLY A 291 26.08 21.58 47.71
N ASN A 292 26.12 20.33 47.22
CA ASN A 292 25.85 19.10 48.00
C ASN A 292 24.57 19.11 48.87
N ASP A 293 23.45 19.59 48.33
CA ASP A 293 22.16 19.61 49.00
C ASP A 293 21.59 18.19 49.21
N GLY A 294 21.34 17.82 50.47
CA GLY A 294 20.76 16.54 50.87
C GLY A 294 19.44 16.19 50.18
N ARG A 295 18.69 17.19 49.68
CA ARG A 295 17.48 16.99 48.88
C ARG A 295 17.66 16.06 47.69
N ARG A 296 18.85 15.98 47.07
CA ARG A 296 19.11 14.99 46.02
C ARG A 296 19.08 13.57 46.59
N SER A 297 19.78 13.32 47.70
CA SER A 297 19.78 12.01 48.37
C SER A 297 18.38 11.63 48.85
N ASP A 298 17.63 12.58 49.41
CA ASP A 298 16.23 12.36 49.83
C ASP A 298 15.32 11.96 48.66
N ALA A 299 15.40 12.66 47.52
CA ALA A 299 14.61 12.35 46.33
C ALA A 299 15.01 11.00 45.68
N ILE A 300 16.29 10.63 45.79
CA ILE A 300 16.83 9.34 45.38
C ILE A 300 16.29 8.21 46.29
N ALA A 301 16.31 8.39 47.61
CA ALA A 301 15.77 7.45 48.58
C ALA A 301 14.25 7.26 48.43
N GLU A 302 13.49 8.36 48.29
CA GLU A 302 12.05 8.32 48.03
C GLU A 302 11.74 7.56 46.72
N PHE A 303 12.55 7.77 45.68
CA PHE A 303 12.38 7.05 44.42
C PHE A 303 12.68 5.55 44.54
N ILE A 304 13.74 5.15 45.24
CA ILE A 304 14.08 3.73 45.43
C ILE A 304 12.95 3.02 46.20
N GLU A 305 12.49 3.60 47.31
CA GLU A 305 11.41 3.03 48.12
C GLU A 305 10.08 2.96 47.34
N TRP A 306 9.79 3.99 46.53
CA TRP A 306 8.64 4.02 45.62
C TRP A 306 8.75 2.98 44.50
N GLY A 307 9.93 2.85 43.92
CA GLY A 307 10.26 1.95 42.80
C GLY A 307 10.13 0.50 43.21
N GLU A 308 10.60 0.14 44.41
CA GLU A 308 10.37 -1.18 45.01
C GLU A 308 8.88 -1.47 45.21
N LYS A 309 8.15 -0.54 45.86
CA LYS A 309 6.70 -0.67 46.09
C LYS A 309 5.92 -0.86 44.79
N LEU A 310 6.31 -0.15 43.72
CA LEU A 310 5.71 -0.31 42.39
C LEU A 310 6.13 -1.62 41.70
N SER A 311 7.40 -2.03 41.82
CA SER A 311 7.93 -3.25 41.21
C SER A 311 7.24 -4.50 41.77
N ARG A 312 7.19 -4.61 43.11
CA ARG A 312 6.43 -5.65 43.83
C ARG A 312 4.94 -5.65 43.41
N ARG A 313 4.34 -4.48 43.19
CA ARG A 313 2.96 -4.34 42.70
C ARG A 313 2.79 -4.77 41.22
N SER A 314 3.82 -4.60 40.39
CA SER A 314 3.77 -4.97 38.96
C SER A 314 3.91 -6.49 38.73
N GLN A 315 4.59 -7.19 39.65
CA GLN A 315 4.71 -8.66 39.65
C GLN A 315 3.42 -9.36 40.09
N LEU A 316 2.61 -8.72 40.94
CA LEU A 316 1.27 -9.21 41.27
C LEU A 316 0.37 -9.11 40.04
N ARG A 317 -0.05 -10.26 39.50
CA ARG A 317 -0.92 -10.32 38.31
C ARG A 317 -2.11 -9.37 38.46
N PRO A 318 -2.43 -8.57 37.43
CA PRO A 318 -3.62 -7.70 37.46
C PRO A 318 -4.88 -8.57 37.40
N THR A 319 -5.38 -8.99 38.56
CA THR A 319 -6.67 -9.65 38.66
C THR A 319 -7.73 -8.71 38.10
N HIS A 320 -8.61 -9.25 37.24
CA HIS A 320 -9.57 -8.43 36.48
C HIS A 320 -10.73 -7.86 37.33
N GLN A 321 -10.62 -7.94 38.66
CA GLN A 321 -11.55 -7.34 39.59
C GLN A 321 -11.49 -5.80 39.47
N PRO A 322 -12.63 -5.11 39.44
CA PRO A 322 -12.64 -3.64 39.53
C PRO A 322 -11.97 -3.24 40.84
N ARG A 323 -11.07 -2.24 40.80
CA ARG A 323 -10.33 -1.77 41.99
C ARG A 323 -11.32 -1.43 43.10
N ALA A 324 -11.30 -2.22 44.18
CA ALA A 324 -12.08 -1.93 45.38
C ALA A 324 -11.76 -0.51 45.86
N ALA A 325 -12.81 0.27 46.15
CA ALA A 325 -12.74 1.73 46.28
C ALA A 325 -11.90 2.26 47.47
N GLY A 326 -11.28 1.37 48.26
CA GLY A 326 -10.41 1.69 49.40
C GLY A 326 -8.91 1.46 49.19
N GLN A 327 -8.44 1.03 48.01
CA GLN A 327 -6.98 0.93 47.78
C GLN A 327 -6.35 2.33 47.76
N LYS A 328 -5.63 2.68 48.83
CA LYS A 328 -4.82 3.90 48.89
C LYS A 328 -3.93 4.02 47.65
N LYS A 329 -3.89 5.22 47.07
CA LYS A 329 -2.95 5.58 46.00
C LYS A 329 -1.54 5.44 46.58
N LEU A 330 -0.60 4.90 45.79
CA LEU A 330 0.81 4.96 46.16
C LEU A 330 1.28 6.39 45.90
N ASP A 331 1.52 7.13 46.97
CA ASP A 331 2.18 8.44 46.93
C ASP A 331 3.52 8.32 46.20
N SER A 332 3.95 9.38 45.52
CA SER A 332 5.00 9.28 44.51
C SER A 332 5.89 10.51 44.52
N PRO A 333 7.21 10.35 44.26
CA PRO A 333 8.13 11.48 44.24
C PRO A 333 7.69 12.63 43.36
N ALA A 334 8.05 13.86 43.74
CA ALA A 334 7.60 15.07 43.05
C ALA A 334 7.91 15.05 41.54
N PHE A 335 9.10 14.59 41.14
CA PHE A 335 9.48 14.44 39.73
C PHE A 335 8.70 13.32 39.01
N ILE A 336 8.33 12.26 39.72
CA ILE A 336 7.44 11.20 39.22
C ILE A 336 6.00 11.70 39.04
N LEU A 337 5.55 12.69 39.81
CA LEU A 337 4.28 13.39 39.56
C LEU A 337 4.37 14.26 38.29
N LYS A 338 5.48 14.99 38.07
CA LYS A 338 5.74 15.71 36.80
C LYS A 338 5.75 14.77 35.59
N LEU A 339 6.40 13.62 35.69
CA LEU A 339 6.40 12.57 34.65
C LEU A 339 4.97 12.08 34.36
N LYS A 340 4.20 11.76 35.40
CA LYS A 340 2.80 11.32 35.24
C LYS A 340 1.91 12.40 34.61
N GLN A 341 2.18 13.68 34.88
CA GLN A 341 1.48 14.79 34.23
C GLN A 341 1.85 14.93 32.75
N SER A 342 3.15 14.89 32.42
CA SER A 342 3.65 14.98 31.04
C SER A 342 3.14 13.82 30.18
N LEU A 343 3.16 12.59 30.71
CA LEU A 343 2.53 11.43 30.07
C LEU A 343 1.02 11.60 29.89
N LYS A 344 0.32 12.20 30.87
CA LYS A 344 -1.13 12.42 30.77
C LYS A 344 -1.51 13.42 29.68
N CYS A 345 -0.68 14.41 29.38
CA CYS A 345 -0.90 15.37 28.28
C CYS A 345 -0.86 14.73 26.88
N LEU A 346 -0.20 13.56 26.73
CA LEU A 346 -0.19 12.82 25.47
C LEU A 346 -1.55 12.22 25.11
N GLU A 347 -2.35 11.81 26.11
CA GLU A 347 -3.56 11.04 25.86
C GLU A 347 -4.56 11.84 25.00
N SER A 348 -5.14 11.18 24.01
CA SER A 348 -6.31 11.69 23.29
C SER A 348 -7.50 11.78 24.25
N GLU A 349 -8.30 12.83 24.11
CA GLU A 349 -9.50 12.99 24.92
C GLU A 349 -10.62 12.05 24.46
N THR A 350 -11.53 11.72 25.39
CA THR A 350 -12.69 10.88 25.10
C THR A 350 -13.85 11.79 24.71
N VAL A 351 -14.02 12.00 23.41
CA VAL A 351 -15.08 12.83 22.84
C VAL A 351 -16.46 12.26 23.23
N PRO A 352 -17.38 13.09 23.78
CA PRO A 352 -18.71 12.62 24.15
C PRO A 352 -19.47 12.00 22.97
N ASN A 353 -20.26 10.97 23.28
CA ASN A 353 -21.08 10.24 22.32
C ASN A 353 -21.99 11.21 21.55
N ARG A 354 -22.27 10.94 20.28
CA ARG A 354 -23.09 11.80 19.39
C ARG A 354 -24.49 12.10 19.97
N ARG A 355 -25.05 11.21 20.79
CA ARG A 355 -26.30 11.46 21.54
C ARG A 355 -26.12 12.50 22.64
N SER A 356 -25.02 12.44 23.40
CA SER A 356 -24.70 13.39 24.47
C SER A 356 -24.38 14.77 23.92
N ARG A 357 -23.62 14.84 22.80
CA ARG A 357 -23.39 16.10 22.07
C ARG A 357 -24.71 16.72 21.59
N ARG A 358 -25.55 15.97 20.87
CA ARG A 358 -26.91 16.40 20.48
C ARG A 358 -27.87 16.74 21.62
N GLN A 359 -27.56 16.33 22.84
CA GLN A 359 -28.33 16.71 24.02
C GLN A 359 -27.78 17.99 24.66
N ALA A 360 -26.46 18.17 24.69
CA ALA A 360 -25.85 19.45 25.09
C ALA A 360 -26.15 20.59 24.11
N GLU A 361 -26.12 20.32 22.80
CA GLU A 361 -26.56 21.21 21.72
C GLU A 361 -28.00 21.69 21.99
N ARG A 362 -28.96 20.75 22.09
CA ARG A 362 -30.37 21.05 22.39
C ARG A 362 -30.64 21.73 23.72
N ASN A 363 -29.81 21.48 24.74
CA ASN A 363 -29.95 22.14 26.02
C ASN A 363 -29.56 23.62 25.91
N LYS A 364 -28.46 23.94 25.19
CA LYS A 364 -28.11 25.33 24.86
C LYS A 364 -29.22 26.04 24.08
N ASP A 365 -29.72 25.40 23.01
CA ASP A 365 -30.85 25.91 22.22
C ASP A 365 -32.07 26.27 23.09
N SER A 366 -32.29 25.54 24.20
CA SER A 366 -33.38 25.80 25.14
C SER A 366 -33.06 26.88 26.18
N GLU A 367 -31.82 26.99 26.66
CA GLU A 367 -31.41 27.99 27.65
C GLU A 367 -31.38 29.41 27.02
N ASP A 368 -30.84 29.55 25.81
CA ASP A 368 -30.85 30.81 25.03
C ASP A 368 -32.29 31.26 24.67
N SER A 369 -33.28 30.37 24.75
CA SER A 369 -34.69 30.69 24.46
C SER A 369 -35.50 31.20 25.68
N VAL A 370 -34.93 31.16 26.88
CA VAL A 370 -35.61 31.51 28.15
C VAL A 370 -35.00 32.74 28.84
N ALA A 371 -33.83 33.21 28.40
CA ALA A 371 -33.13 34.39 28.95
C ALA A 371 -33.75 35.75 28.54
N GLY A 372 -35.06 35.91 28.74
CA GLY A 372 -35.78 37.19 28.64
C GLY A 372 -36.32 37.62 30.01
N ASP A 373 -36.15 38.90 30.35
CA ASP A 373 -36.68 39.56 31.55
C ASP A 373 -36.35 38.93 32.92
N THR A 374 -35.12 39.15 33.40
CA THR A 374 -34.91 39.65 34.78
C THR A 374 -33.52 40.27 34.96
N VAL A 375 -33.46 41.54 35.34
CA VAL A 375 -32.22 42.24 35.74
C VAL A 375 -32.34 42.61 37.21
N ASP A 376 -31.59 41.93 38.08
CA ASP A 376 -30.93 42.47 39.28
C ASP A 376 -30.31 41.30 40.09
N GLY A 377 -29.01 41.37 40.38
CA GLY A 377 -28.33 40.28 41.10
C GLY A 377 -26.80 40.28 41.02
N VAL A 378 -26.14 41.32 41.55
CA VAL A 378 -24.66 41.36 41.63
C VAL A 378 -24.17 40.42 42.74
N GLY A 379 -23.87 39.17 42.38
CA GLY A 379 -23.30 38.15 43.25
C GLY A 379 -21.82 37.87 42.94
N SER A 380 -20.95 37.97 43.95
CA SER A 380 -19.50 37.75 43.79
C SER A 380 -19.17 36.28 43.55
N ILE A 381 -18.48 35.98 42.44
CA ILE A 381 -17.77 34.71 42.22
C ILE A 381 -16.37 35.03 41.69
N TYR A 382 -15.37 34.92 42.57
CA TYR A 382 -13.95 34.77 42.24
C TYR A 382 -13.49 33.38 42.71
N GLU A 383 -12.27 32.98 42.34
CA GLU A 383 -11.59 31.73 42.74
C GLU A 383 -12.07 30.41 42.08
N SER A 384 -11.81 30.26 40.77
CA SER A 384 -11.52 28.95 40.13
C SER A 384 -10.90 29.10 38.72
N GLY A 385 -9.71 29.72 38.64
CA GLY A 385 -9.15 30.25 37.38
C GLY A 385 -8.71 29.24 36.29
N ASP A 386 -8.36 27.99 36.65
CA ASP A 386 -7.50 27.15 35.79
C ASP A 386 -8.23 26.23 34.79
N LEU A 387 -9.57 26.13 34.80
CA LEU A 387 -10.26 25.05 34.04
C LEU A 387 -11.02 25.50 32.78
N HIS A 388 -11.28 26.80 32.57
CA HIS A 388 -12.26 27.24 31.57
C HIS A 388 -11.69 27.54 30.16
N LEU A 389 -10.35 27.60 30.03
CA LEU A 389 -9.65 27.96 28.79
C LEU A 389 -9.69 26.89 27.68
N SER A 390 -9.96 25.62 28.02
CA SER A 390 -9.93 24.51 27.05
C SER A 390 -11.16 24.41 26.15
N LEU A 391 -12.33 24.90 26.59
CA LEU A 391 -13.62 24.66 25.93
C LEU A 391 -13.96 25.65 24.80
N LEU A 392 -13.14 26.67 24.57
CA LEU A 392 -13.39 27.75 23.60
C LEU A 392 -12.36 27.82 22.46
N ALA A 393 -11.34 26.96 22.46
CA ALA A 393 -10.15 27.14 21.61
C ALA A 393 -10.26 26.57 20.18
N ASN A 394 -11.24 25.71 19.87
CA ASN A 394 -11.33 25.01 18.57
C ASN A 394 -12.77 24.74 18.11
N ASP A 395 -13.29 25.55 17.17
CA ASP A 395 -14.56 25.30 16.47
C ASP A 395 -14.51 24.11 15.48
N THR A 396 -13.31 23.55 15.22
CA THR A 396 -13.17 22.39 14.32
C THR A 396 -13.63 21.12 15.05
N PRO A 397 -14.66 20.40 14.55
CA PRO A 397 -15.16 19.21 15.25
C PRO A 397 -14.07 18.12 15.30
N PRO A 398 -13.80 17.53 16.49
CA PRO A 398 -12.66 16.64 16.69
C PRO A 398 -12.77 15.40 15.80
N LYS A 399 -11.69 15.11 15.06
CA LYS A 399 -11.57 13.89 14.26
C LYS A 399 -11.59 12.68 15.21
N LEU A 400 -12.41 11.68 14.91
CA LEU A 400 -12.50 10.46 15.71
C LEU A 400 -11.63 9.35 15.11
N SER A 401 -11.16 8.40 15.93
CA SER A 401 -10.42 7.23 15.41
C SER A 401 -11.28 6.35 14.48
N HIS A 402 -10.62 5.73 13.51
CA HIS A 402 -11.24 4.89 12.48
C HIS A 402 -11.57 3.49 13.02
N GLY A 403 -12.65 3.37 13.79
CA GLY A 403 -13.15 2.10 14.30
C GLY A 403 -14.65 2.12 14.61
N ARG A 404 -15.25 0.93 14.76
CA ARG A 404 -16.63 0.75 15.25
C ARG A 404 -16.70 0.08 16.64
N PHE A 405 -15.56 -0.33 17.18
CA PHE A 405 -15.45 -1.23 18.33
C PHE A 405 -14.39 -0.73 19.32
N GLY A 406 -14.51 -1.16 20.57
CA GLY A 406 -13.61 -0.77 21.66
C GLY A 406 -13.92 0.60 22.26
N GLN A 407 -12.91 1.23 22.86
CA GLN A 407 -13.00 2.61 23.39
C GLN A 407 -12.37 3.65 22.44
N LEU A 408 -11.51 3.23 21.50
CA LEU A 408 -10.71 4.11 20.65
C LEU A 408 -11.54 4.93 19.66
N TRP A 409 -12.66 4.42 19.15
CA TRP A 409 -13.56 5.20 18.26
C TRP A 409 -14.22 6.41 18.96
N ARG A 410 -14.20 6.45 20.30
CA ARG A 410 -14.64 7.63 21.09
C ARG A 410 -13.51 8.60 21.38
N LYS A 411 -12.26 8.23 21.08
CA LYS A 411 -11.11 9.09 21.29
C LYS A 411 -10.89 10.01 20.09
N GLU A 412 -10.35 11.18 20.38
CA GLU A 412 -9.86 12.11 19.37
C GLU A 412 -8.60 11.57 18.64
N LYS A 413 -8.45 11.94 17.38
CA LYS A 413 -7.20 11.87 16.62
C LYS A 413 -6.48 13.22 16.65
N LYS A 414 -5.30 13.23 17.27
CA LYS A 414 -4.35 14.36 17.27
C LYS A 414 -3.41 14.23 16.06
N CYS A 415 -2.83 15.33 15.59
CA CYS A 415 -1.89 15.31 14.46
C CYS A 415 -0.45 15.22 14.97
N TRP A 416 0.23 14.10 14.76
CA TRP A 416 1.57 13.84 15.32
C TRP A 416 2.70 14.03 14.29
N SER A 417 2.48 14.89 13.28
CA SER A 417 3.45 15.25 12.25
C SER A 417 4.81 15.63 12.83
N ASN A 418 4.77 16.55 13.81
CA ASN A 418 5.93 17.15 14.49
C ASN A 418 6.70 16.16 15.38
N PHE A 419 6.26 14.89 15.44
CA PHE A 419 6.94 13.81 16.19
C PHE A 419 7.41 12.67 15.28
N SER A 420 7.24 12.73 13.96
CA SER A 420 7.62 11.64 13.05
C SER A 420 9.04 11.80 12.49
N CYS A 421 9.63 10.73 11.95
CA CYS A 421 10.81 10.84 11.07
C CYS A 421 10.44 10.99 9.57
N LEU A 422 9.17 11.26 9.26
CA LEU A 422 8.66 11.31 7.89
C LEU A 422 8.94 12.68 7.25
N THR A 423 9.11 12.70 5.94
CA THR A 423 9.39 13.93 5.15
C THR A 423 8.36 14.13 4.03
N GLY A 424 8.28 15.35 3.49
CA GLY A 424 7.39 15.72 2.39
C GLY A 424 5.92 15.37 2.65
N MET A 425 5.26 14.72 1.69
CA MET A 425 3.85 14.29 1.82
C MET A 425 3.57 13.46 3.08
N ALA A 426 4.52 12.64 3.54
CA ALA A 426 4.28 11.63 4.56
C ALA A 426 4.16 12.20 5.97
N SER A 427 4.80 13.34 6.27
CA SER A 427 4.66 14.09 7.52
C SER A 427 3.62 15.21 7.48
N SER A 428 3.08 15.57 6.30
CA SER A 428 2.08 16.65 6.20
C SER A 428 0.82 16.33 7.04
N PRO A 429 0.30 17.30 7.80
CA PRO A 429 -1.03 17.26 8.42
C PRO A 429 -2.21 16.96 7.47
N GLY A 430 -2.02 17.06 6.14
CA GLY A 430 -2.99 16.59 5.15
C GLY A 430 -3.09 15.06 5.04
N TYR A 431 -2.11 14.31 5.52
CA TYR A 431 -1.97 12.86 5.30
C TYR A 431 -2.47 12.04 6.50
N GLU A 432 -3.35 11.06 6.27
CA GLU A 432 -3.98 10.23 7.33
C GLU A 432 -2.95 9.40 8.13
N ALA A 433 -1.69 9.29 7.71
CA ALA A 433 -0.66 8.57 8.47
C ALA A 433 -0.21 9.28 9.76
N VAL A 434 -0.30 10.61 9.86
CA VAL A 434 0.09 11.35 11.08
C VAL A 434 -1.06 11.54 12.09
N TRP A 435 -2.30 11.25 11.71
CA TRP A 435 -3.47 11.41 12.57
C TRP A 435 -3.67 10.18 13.47
N ARG A 436 -3.24 10.28 14.74
CA ARG A 436 -3.23 9.14 15.68
C ARG A 436 -3.94 9.43 16.99
N THR A 437 -4.51 8.37 17.54
CA THR A 437 -5.20 8.35 18.82
C THR A 437 -4.30 7.72 19.86
N MET A 438 -3.78 8.51 20.79
CA MET A 438 -3.08 7.99 21.97
C MET A 438 -4.15 7.60 23.01
N ASP A 439 -4.38 6.32 23.23
CA ASP A 439 -5.32 5.87 24.27
C ASP A 439 -4.77 6.18 25.66
N ARG A 440 -3.52 5.79 25.89
CA ARG A 440 -2.81 5.85 27.18
C ARG A 440 -1.31 6.02 27.01
N ALA A 441 -0.71 6.81 27.89
CA ALA A 441 0.72 6.82 28.15
C ALA A 441 0.94 6.80 29.67
N ARG A 442 1.68 5.83 30.20
CA ARG A 442 1.78 5.61 31.66
C ARG A 442 3.03 4.86 32.08
N ILE A 443 3.40 5.02 33.35
CA ILE A 443 4.33 4.12 34.03
C ILE A 443 3.61 2.81 34.36
N VAL A 444 4.24 1.66 34.07
CA VAL A 444 3.74 0.32 34.42
C VAL A 444 4.62 -0.44 35.42
N GLY A 445 5.87 -0.02 35.62
CA GLY A 445 6.79 -0.60 36.60
C GLY A 445 8.10 0.19 36.72
N VAL A 446 9.01 -0.32 37.55
CA VAL A 446 10.44 0.03 37.56
C VAL A 446 11.23 -1.28 37.39
N VAL A 447 12.42 -1.19 36.83
CA VAL A 447 13.38 -2.30 36.70
C VAL A 447 14.74 -1.80 37.14
N ASP A 448 15.42 -2.57 38.00
CA ASP A 448 16.84 -2.45 38.25
C ASP A 448 17.56 -3.52 37.43
N LEU A 449 18.59 -3.12 36.68
CA LEU A 449 19.31 -4.00 35.76
C LEU A 449 20.54 -4.69 36.39
N LYS A 450 21.09 -4.22 37.52
CA LYS A 450 22.38 -4.72 38.06
C LYS A 450 22.33 -5.31 39.47
N ASN A 451 21.20 -5.25 40.18
CA ASN A 451 21.06 -5.71 41.59
C ASN A 451 21.11 -7.25 41.79
N GLY A 452 21.96 -7.97 41.05
CA GLY A 452 22.15 -9.41 41.14
C GLY A 452 23.45 -9.87 41.82
N ASN A 453 24.49 -9.03 41.88
CA ASN A 453 25.84 -9.44 42.28
C ASN A 453 26.45 -8.54 43.38
N ASP A 454 26.82 -9.19 44.48
CA ASP A 454 27.71 -8.77 45.59
C ASP A 454 27.53 -7.36 46.22
N PRO A 455 26.88 -7.25 47.40
CA PRO A 455 26.67 -5.96 48.08
C PRO A 455 27.85 -5.47 48.96
N ASN A 456 28.99 -6.16 49.00
CA ASN A 456 29.92 -6.04 50.13
C ASN A 456 31.03 -4.95 50.07
N ASN A 457 31.16 -4.15 49.00
CA ASN A 457 32.47 -3.52 48.70
C ASN A 457 32.53 -2.01 48.38
N ASN A 458 31.42 -1.26 48.42
CA ASN A 458 31.39 0.18 48.07
C ASN A 458 30.86 1.06 49.24
N SER A 459 31.12 2.37 49.21
CA SER A 459 30.58 3.30 50.22
C SER A 459 29.08 3.57 50.03
N GLN A 460 28.39 4.00 51.09
CA GLN A 460 26.93 4.13 51.09
C GLN A 460 26.41 5.13 50.05
N ASP A 461 27.08 6.27 49.85
CA ASP A 461 26.65 7.28 48.88
C ASP A 461 26.94 6.85 47.43
N GLU A 462 28.11 6.24 47.19
CA GLU A 462 28.44 5.63 45.89
C GLU A 462 27.45 4.51 45.54
N LEU A 463 26.98 3.73 46.51
CA LEU A 463 25.95 2.70 46.30
C LEU A 463 24.62 3.29 45.83
N MET A 464 24.19 4.44 46.36
CA MET A 464 22.92 5.06 45.96
C MET A 464 22.97 5.64 44.53
N ASP A 465 24.03 6.37 44.18
CA ASP A 465 24.20 6.94 42.85
C ASP A 465 24.44 5.84 41.78
N ASN A 466 25.17 4.76 42.13
CA ASN A 466 25.31 3.59 41.25
C ASN A 466 24.00 2.83 41.08
N ALA A 467 23.21 2.62 42.14
CA ALA A 467 21.91 1.95 42.04
C ALA A 467 21.00 2.67 41.04
N ILE A 468 20.92 4.00 41.13
CA ILE A 468 20.04 4.80 40.26
C ILE A 468 20.50 4.85 38.80
N GLN A 469 21.80 4.75 38.51
CA GLN A 469 22.30 4.62 37.14
C GLN A 469 21.80 3.34 36.44
N ASN A 470 21.43 2.30 37.20
CA ASN A 470 20.91 1.04 36.69
C ASN A 470 19.37 0.95 36.72
N MET A 471 18.69 1.88 37.40
CA MET A 471 17.24 1.91 37.50
C MET A 471 16.57 2.57 36.29
N HIS A 472 15.54 1.89 35.77
CA HIS A 472 14.78 2.28 34.60
C HIS A 472 13.27 2.25 34.89
N ILE A 473 12.56 3.31 34.53
CA ILE A 473 11.11 3.42 34.64
C ILE A 473 10.50 2.79 33.39
N VAL A 474 9.65 1.78 33.57
CA VAL A 474 8.97 1.10 32.46
C VAL A 474 7.76 1.94 32.04
N LEU A 475 7.87 2.61 30.89
CA LEU A 475 6.82 3.39 30.26
C LEU A 475 6.07 2.55 29.22
N GLU A 476 4.76 2.68 29.17
CA GLU A 476 3.88 2.01 28.20
C GLU A 476 3.08 3.07 27.41
N PHE A 477 3.14 2.98 26.08
CA PHE A 477 2.44 3.86 25.15
C PHE A 477 1.49 3.03 24.29
N ARG A 478 0.20 3.35 24.33
CA ARG A 478 -0.86 2.64 23.60
C ARG A 478 -1.59 3.60 22.66
N ALA A 479 -1.53 3.37 21.34
CA ALA A 479 -2.26 4.14 20.34
C ALA A 479 -2.95 3.26 19.29
N ASP A 480 -3.80 3.84 18.44
CA ASP A 480 -4.41 3.13 17.30
C ASP A 480 -3.34 2.66 16.30
N SER A 481 -2.30 3.47 16.06
CA SER A 481 -0.94 2.98 15.80
C SER A 481 0.09 4.11 15.99
N PHE A 482 1.35 3.88 15.62
CA PHE A 482 2.43 4.87 15.55
C PHE A 482 3.14 4.79 14.19
N VAL A 483 3.70 5.90 13.70
CA VAL A 483 4.64 5.90 12.56
C VAL A 483 6.08 5.71 13.04
N VAL A 484 6.98 5.37 12.12
CA VAL A 484 8.42 5.23 12.38
C VAL A 484 8.97 6.54 12.98
N GLY A 485 9.86 6.40 13.97
CA GLY A 485 10.47 7.48 14.73
C GLY A 485 9.55 8.18 15.75
N GLN A 486 8.27 7.79 15.89
CA GLN A 486 7.27 8.58 16.62
C GLN A 486 7.37 8.48 18.15
N ILE A 487 7.47 7.27 18.71
CA ILE A 487 7.62 7.12 20.18
C ILE A 487 8.93 7.75 20.67
N PRO A 488 10.10 7.53 20.05
CA PRO A 488 11.34 8.16 20.50
C PRO A 488 11.28 9.68 20.66
N ARG A 489 10.67 10.39 19.69
CA ARG A 489 10.53 11.85 19.73
C ARG A 489 9.50 12.31 20.79
N ILE A 490 8.49 11.49 21.05
CA ILE A 490 7.58 11.65 22.19
C ILE A 490 8.34 11.46 23.53
N ILE A 491 9.30 10.53 23.65
CA ILE A 491 10.13 10.39 24.86
C ILE A 491 10.90 11.68 25.15
N SER A 492 11.61 12.25 24.15
CA SER A 492 12.38 13.49 24.33
C SER A 492 11.51 14.64 24.86
N ALA A 493 10.32 14.82 24.30
CA ALA A 493 9.37 15.82 24.77
C ALA A 493 8.84 15.51 26.19
N VAL A 494 8.57 14.25 26.53
CA VAL A 494 8.17 13.86 27.90
C VAL A 494 9.29 14.12 28.91
N VAL A 495 10.56 13.84 28.57
CA VAL A 495 11.73 14.15 29.41
C VAL A 495 11.84 15.66 29.63
N ALA A 496 11.83 16.44 28.55
CA ALA A 496 11.94 17.89 28.62
C ALA A 496 10.75 18.56 29.36
N MET A 497 9.52 18.04 29.24
CA MET A 497 8.39 18.50 30.06
C MET A 497 8.49 18.07 31.53
N THR A 498 9.06 16.88 31.82
CA THR A 498 9.23 16.38 33.19
C THR A 498 10.25 17.21 33.96
N ASN A 499 11.32 17.63 33.29
CA ASN A 499 12.33 18.55 33.83
C ASN A 499 11.93 20.04 33.71
N GLU A 500 10.69 20.32 33.27
CA GLU A 500 10.13 21.68 33.08
C GLU A 500 10.93 22.60 32.13
N TRP A 501 11.70 22.00 31.21
CA TRP A 501 12.34 22.67 30.07
C TRP A 501 11.32 23.02 28.97
N LEU A 502 10.25 22.21 28.82
CA LEU A 502 9.08 22.50 27.97
C LEU A 502 7.81 22.76 28.81
N PRO A 503 6.89 23.62 28.34
CA PRO A 503 5.65 23.95 29.07
C PRO A 503 4.65 22.78 29.07
N ARG A 504 3.78 22.75 30.09
CA ARG A 504 2.87 21.62 30.38
C ARG A 504 1.82 21.35 29.28
N ASN A 505 1.55 22.34 28.44
CA ASN A 505 0.62 22.29 27.31
C ASN A 505 1.31 22.05 25.96
N PHE A 506 2.63 21.79 25.92
CA PHE A 506 3.39 21.57 24.68
C PHE A 506 2.68 20.60 23.72
N PHE A 507 2.20 19.44 24.19
CA PHE A 507 1.48 18.48 23.33
C PHE A 507 0.12 18.97 22.80
N SER A 508 -0.61 19.87 23.49
CA SER A 508 -1.86 20.41 22.94
C SER A 508 -1.62 21.48 21.86
N ILE A 509 -0.38 21.98 21.75
CA ILE A 509 0.03 22.95 20.74
C ILE A 509 0.74 22.22 19.60
N ALA A 510 1.78 21.44 19.90
CA ALA A 510 2.57 20.66 18.95
C ALA A 510 1.79 19.54 18.21
N THR A 511 0.54 19.26 18.59
CA THR A 511 -0.33 18.31 17.85
C THR A 511 -1.50 18.95 17.08
N ARG A 512 -1.52 20.29 16.98
CA ARG A 512 -2.46 21.05 16.14
C ARG A 512 -2.04 20.96 14.65
N PRO A 513 -2.97 20.68 13.71
CA PRO A 513 -2.63 20.45 12.30
C PRO A 513 -2.13 21.69 11.56
N GLU A 514 -2.40 22.89 12.09
CA GLU A 514 -1.94 24.16 11.55
C GLU A 514 -0.58 24.61 12.11
N ILE A 515 0.02 23.84 13.03
CA ILE A 515 1.31 24.11 13.66
C ILE A 515 2.35 23.11 13.18
N TYR A 516 3.47 23.64 12.68
CA TYR A 516 4.72 22.90 12.48
C TYR A 516 5.73 23.33 13.54
N MET A 517 6.48 22.37 14.06
CA MET A 517 7.60 22.58 14.99
C MET A 517 8.71 21.58 14.63
N PRO A 518 10.00 21.92 14.81
CA PRO A 518 11.08 20.97 14.61
C PRO A 518 10.91 19.79 15.58
N SER A 519 11.02 18.57 15.07
CA SER A 519 10.92 17.38 15.93
C SER A 519 12.07 17.35 16.94
N PRO A 520 11.79 17.13 18.25
CA PRO A 520 12.83 16.84 19.22
C PRO A 520 13.74 15.70 18.75
N PRO A 521 15.06 15.75 18.98
CA PRO A 521 15.96 14.68 18.60
C PRO A 521 15.60 13.41 19.40
N PRO A 522 15.47 12.23 18.76
CA PRO A 522 15.22 10.99 19.49
C PRO A 522 16.39 10.70 20.46
N PRO A 523 16.15 10.03 21.61
CA PRO A 523 17.23 9.59 22.47
C PRO A 523 18.19 8.66 21.71
N PRO A 524 19.50 8.65 22.03
CA PRO A 524 20.42 7.67 21.49
C PRO A 524 20.09 6.25 22.01
N SER A 525 20.64 5.23 21.35
CA SER A 525 20.61 3.83 21.84
C SER A 525 19.21 3.21 21.97
N LEU A 526 18.22 3.63 21.16
CA LEU A 526 16.83 3.18 21.30
C LEU A 526 16.70 1.66 21.29
N HIS A 527 17.51 0.97 20.50
CA HIS A 527 17.57 -0.49 20.44
C HIS A 527 17.88 -1.19 21.78
N LYS A 528 18.39 -0.48 22.79
CA LYS A 528 18.59 -0.99 24.17
C LYS A 528 17.45 -0.63 25.13
N LEU A 529 16.62 0.35 24.78
CA LEU A 529 15.60 0.92 25.67
C LEU A 529 14.15 0.71 25.16
N TYR A 530 13.96 0.34 23.91
CA TYR A 530 12.66 0.39 23.22
C TYR A 530 12.26 -0.98 22.65
N TYR A 531 11.08 -1.49 23.03
CA TYR A 531 10.55 -2.74 22.49
C TYR A 531 9.05 -2.71 22.20
N PHE A 532 8.61 -3.53 21.24
CA PHE A 532 7.19 -3.70 20.96
C PHE A 532 6.57 -4.61 22.00
N GLN A 533 5.55 -4.15 22.73
CA GLN A 533 4.98 -4.94 23.82
C GLN A 533 3.88 -5.88 23.30
N SER A 534 2.84 -5.32 22.69
CA SER A 534 1.74 -6.13 22.14
C SER A 534 0.82 -5.35 21.20
N ALA A 535 0.23 -6.07 20.23
CA ALA A 535 -0.94 -5.59 19.52
C ALA A 535 -2.24 -6.01 20.25
N ARG A 536 -3.20 -5.09 20.34
CA ARG A 536 -4.60 -5.42 20.61
C ARG A 536 -5.31 -5.55 19.27
N TYR A 537 -6.04 -6.63 19.13
CA TYR A 537 -6.81 -6.90 17.94
C TYR A 537 -8.31 -6.78 18.20
N HIS A 538 -9.06 -6.40 17.17
CA HIS A 538 -10.51 -6.29 17.12
C HIS A 538 -11.23 -7.51 17.71
N PHE A 539 -10.75 -8.71 17.40
CA PHE A 539 -11.36 -9.95 17.87
C PHE A 539 -11.24 -10.16 19.39
N HIS A 540 -10.26 -9.53 20.08
CA HIS A 540 -10.18 -9.55 21.55
C HIS A 540 -11.44 -8.94 22.20
N GLU A 541 -12.13 -8.03 21.49
CA GLU A 541 -13.30 -7.30 21.99
C GLU A 541 -14.63 -7.98 21.64
N LEU A 542 -14.60 -8.87 20.64
CA LEU A 542 -15.74 -9.71 20.30
C LEU A 542 -15.87 -10.89 21.29
N THR A 543 -14.74 -11.48 21.69
CA THR A 543 -14.70 -12.65 22.59
C THR A 543 -14.79 -12.29 24.07
N SER A 544 -14.38 -11.08 24.48
CA SER A 544 -14.44 -10.68 25.90
C SER A 544 -15.85 -10.71 26.50
N ASN A 545 -16.88 -10.54 25.67
CA ASN A 545 -18.27 -10.50 26.11
C ASN A 545 -18.93 -11.88 26.24
N SER A 546 -18.24 -12.97 25.85
CA SER A 546 -18.80 -14.33 25.75
C SER A 546 -18.89 -15.11 27.07
N HIS A 547 -18.79 -14.44 28.23
CA HIS A 547 -18.61 -15.00 29.58
C HIS A 547 -19.82 -15.79 30.17
N GLY A 548 -20.65 -16.40 29.33
CA GLY A 548 -21.78 -17.24 29.74
C GLY A 548 -22.20 -18.31 28.71
N GLY A 549 -21.40 -18.54 27.66
CA GLY A 549 -21.65 -19.59 26.67
C GLY A 549 -21.02 -20.92 27.08
N ASN A 550 -21.70 -22.03 26.77
CA ASN A 550 -21.24 -23.37 27.17
C ASN A 550 -19.93 -23.76 26.43
N VAL A 551 -18.97 -24.35 27.14
CA VAL A 551 -17.60 -24.53 26.65
C VAL A 551 -17.49 -25.76 25.75
N GLY A 552 -17.32 -25.54 24.44
CA GLY A 552 -17.09 -26.62 23.46
C GLY A 552 -16.30 -26.15 22.24
N SER A 553 -15.19 -26.83 21.94
CA SER A 553 -14.25 -26.61 20.82
C SER A 553 -13.53 -25.25 20.72
N GLY A 554 -14.15 -24.14 21.11
CA GLY A 554 -13.61 -22.79 20.92
C GLY A 554 -12.43 -22.40 21.83
N GLU A 555 -12.03 -23.23 22.80
CA GLU A 555 -11.03 -22.84 23.80
C GLU A 555 -9.63 -22.60 23.23
N SER A 556 -9.16 -23.40 22.27
CA SER A 556 -7.79 -23.27 21.74
C SER A 556 -7.60 -21.92 21.05
N PHE A 557 -8.48 -21.61 20.09
CA PHE A 557 -8.52 -20.31 19.43
C PHE A 557 -8.76 -19.18 20.45
N ALA A 558 -9.63 -19.36 21.44
CA ALA A 558 -9.87 -18.38 22.49
C ALA A 558 -8.61 -18.11 23.35
N ARG A 559 -7.78 -19.11 23.65
CA ARG A 559 -6.49 -18.95 24.34
C ARG A 559 -5.46 -18.25 23.46
N THR A 560 -5.42 -18.59 22.16
CA THR A 560 -4.57 -17.91 21.16
C THR A 560 -4.82 -16.40 21.14
N ILE A 561 -6.10 -16.01 21.16
CA ILE A 561 -6.58 -14.63 21.03
C ILE A 561 -6.99 -13.99 22.37
N GLN A 562 -6.65 -14.59 23.51
CA GLN A 562 -6.91 -13.99 24.81
C GLN A 562 -5.97 -12.80 25.03
N PHE A 563 -6.49 -11.71 25.60
CA PHE A 563 -5.72 -10.47 25.76
C PHE A 563 -4.43 -10.69 26.56
N ALA A 564 -3.38 -9.94 26.22
CA ALA A 564 -1.99 -10.21 26.61
C ALA A 564 -1.72 -10.33 28.12
N GLY A 565 -0.74 -11.17 28.45
CA GLY A 565 -0.33 -11.47 29.83
C GLY A 565 -0.38 -12.97 30.18
N SER A 566 -0.10 -13.87 29.22
CA SER A 566 0.16 -15.27 29.55
C SER A 566 1.44 -15.43 30.37
N ASP A 567 1.61 -16.54 31.08
CA ASP A 567 2.86 -16.82 31.81
C ASP A 567 4.08 -16.95 30.89
N SER A 568 3.88 -17.39 29.63
CA SER A 568 4.93 -17.38 28.60
C SER A 568 5.31 -15.95 28.20
N GLU A 569 4.34 -15.07 28.00
CA GLU A 569 4.58 -13.66 27.66
C GLU A 569 5.25 -12.87 28.77
N LEU A 570 4.82 -13.07 30.03
CA LEU A 570 5.41 -12.37 31.17
C LEU A 570 6.86 -12.81 31.42
N LYS A 571 7.15 -14.13 31.33
CA LYS A 571 8.53 -14.66 31.42
C LYS A 571 9.39 -14.23 30.24
N TRP A 572 8.82 -14.14 29.04
CA TRP A 572 9.54 -13.64 27.87
C TRP A 572 9.79 -12.13 27.95
N GLU A 573 8.85 -11.33 28.45
CA GLU A 573 9.05 -9.90 28.69
C GLU A 573 10.15 -9.67 29.74
N GLU A 574 10.21 -10.49 30.79
CA GLU A 574 11.31 -10.47 31.76
C GLU A 574 12.65 -10.86 31.11
N LYS A 575 12.68 -11.94 30.30
CA LYS A 575 13.86 -12.37 29.53
C LYS A 575 14.31 -11.31 28.52
N LEU A 576 13.37 -10.60 27.89
CA LEU A 576 13.61 -9.52 26.93
C LEU A 576 14.23 -8.30 27.62
N ARG A 577 13.64 -7.84 28.74
CA ARG A 577 14.22 -6.76 29.57
C ARG A 577 15.62 -7.10 30.08
N LYS A 578 15.88 -8.36 30.43
CA LYS A 578 17.21 -8.87 30.84
C LYS A 578 18.22 -8.99 29.69
N LYS A 579 17.77 -9.09 28.43
CA LYS A 579 18.63 -9.09 27.22
C LYS A 579 18.91 -7.69 26.68
N LEU A 580 17.99 -6.76 26.89
CA LEU A 580 18.18 -5.33 26.66
C LEU A 580 19.18 -4.70 27.66
N ASN A 581 19.78 -5.50 28.55
CA ASN A 581 20.74 -5.05 29.54
C ASN A 581 22.01 -4.46 28.92
N LEU A 582 22.59 -3.49 29.64
CA LEU A 582 23.66 -2.61 29.21
C LEU A 582 25.05 -3.16 29.61
N ASP A 583 25.31 -4.44 29.35
CA ASP A 583 26.58 -5.10 29.69
C ASP A 583 27.71 -4.84 28.67
N GLY A 584 27.38 -4.23 27.52
CA GLY A 584 28.37 -3.67 26.58
C GLY A 584 28.87 -2.28 27.02
N ASP A 585 30.04 -1.86 26.53
CA ASP A 585 30.82 -0.71 27.05
C ASP A 585 29.97 0.54 27.35
N SER A 586 29.68 0.70 28.65
CA SER A 586 28.81 1.74 29.20
C SER A 586 29.36 3.16 29.01
N SER A 587 30.67 3.32 28.77
CA SER A 587 31.33 4.63 28.73
C SER A 587 30.89 5.48 27.53
N ILE A 588 30.86 4.88 26.34
CA ILE A 588 30.52 5.54 25.08
C ILE A 588 29.05 5.99 25.08
N TYR A 589 28.15 5.08 25.42
CA TYR A 589 26.71 5.36 25.43
C TYR A 589 26.33 6.38 26.51
N SER A 590 26.92 6.29 27.71
CA SER A 590 26.67 7.29 28.76
C SER A 590 27.16 8.69 28.38
N LYS A 591 28.21 8.79 27.54
CA LYS A 591 28.63 10.08 26.97
C LYS A 591 27.60 10.59 25.96
N MET A 592 27.17 9.77 25.00
CA MET A 592 26.17 10.16 24.00
C MET A 592 24.83 10.59 24.62
N GLU A 593 24.38 9.90 25.66
CA GLU A 593 23.19 10.31 26.43
C GLU A 593 23.37 11.67 27.12
N ARG A 594 24.55 11.95 27.68
CA ARG A 594 24.84 13.24 28.32
C ARG A 594 24.88 14.37 27.30
N GLU A 595 25.51 14.15 26.14
CA GLU A 595 25.54 15.11 25.04
C GLU A 595 24.13 15.39 24.50
N TRP A 596 23.29 14.35 24.31
CA TRP A 596 21.89 14.50 23.91
C TRP A 596 21.03 15.22 24.97
N LEU A 597 21.21 14.93 26.26
CA LEU A 597 20.48 15.65 27.33
C LEU A 597 20.85 17.14 27.38
N LEU A 598 22.11 17.48 27.17
CA LEU A 598 22.58 18.86 27.12
C LEU A 598 22.02 19.60 25.90
N ASP A 599 22.09 19.01 24.70
CA ASP A 599 21.45 19.57 23.49
C ASP A 599 19.94 19.75 23.68
N LEU A 600 19.25 18.74 24.23
CA LEU A 600 17.82 18.80 24.51
C LEU A 600 17.47 19.91 25.52
N ARG A 601 18.29 20.15 26.55
CA ARG A 601 18.08 21.16 27.59
C ARG A 601 18.43 22.58 27.13
N ASP A 602 19.60 22.74 26.49
CA ASP A 602 20.25 24.05 26.30
C ASP A 602 20.02 24.63 24.90
N ILE A 603 19.69 23.80 23.90
CA ILE A 603 19.51 24.21 22.50
C ILE A 603 18.06 23.96 22.06
N VAL A 604 17.56 22.73 22.17
CA VAL A 604 16.26 22.35 21.57
C VAL A 604 15.06 22.84 22.40
N SER A 605 15.04 22.59 23.71
CA SER A 605 13.90 23.00 24.55
C SER A 605 13.67 24.52 24.63
N PRO A 606 14.72 25.37 24.72
CA PRO A 606 14.55 26.83 24.71
C PRO A 606 13.98 27.34 23.38
N ASP A 607 14.37 26.74 22.25
CA ASP A 607 13.80 27.12 20.96
C ASP A 607 12.33 26.71 20.83
N LEU A 608 12.02 25.44 21.13
CA LEU A 608 10.64 24.93 21.15
C LEU A 608 9.73 25.71 22.12
N ARG A 609 10.26 26.17 23.26
CA ARG A 609 9.53 27.03 24.19
C ARG A 609 9.16 28.37 23.56
N ARG A 610 10.12 29.07 22.95
CA ARG A 610 9.85 30.36 22.25
C ARG A 610 8.82 30.19 21.13
N GLN A 611 8.86 29.06 20.41
CA GLN A 611 7.86 28.74 19.39
C GLN A 611 6.47 28.54 20.02
N VAL A 612 6.34 27.80 21.12
CA VAL A 612 5.07 27.66 21.87
C VAL A 612 4.55 29.02 22.32
N GLU A 613 5.38 29.81 23.00
CA GLU A 613 5.01 31.14 23.53
C GLU A 613 4.55 32.08 22.39
N SER A 614 5.18 32.00 21.21
CA SER A 614 4.74 32.73 20.01
C SER A 614 3.37 32.26 19.50
N PHE A 615 3.10 30.95 19.42
CA PHE A 615 1.80 30.43 18.99
C PHE A 615 0.67 30.75 19.99
N GLU A 616 0.98 30.81 21.29
CA GLU A 616 0.03 31.25 22.32
C GLU A 616 -0.25 32.75 22.23
N ALA A 617 0.78 33.57 22.05
CA ALA A 617 0.64 35.02 21.85
C ALA A 617 -0.17 35.34 20.58
N GLU A 618 0.08 34.66 19.45
CA GLU A 618 -0.74 34.77 18.24
C GLU A 618 -2.21 34.39 18.51
N HIS A 619 -2.46 33.28 19.22
CA HIS A 619 -3.81 32.84 19.51
C HIS A 619 -4.59 33.81 20.40
N LEU A 620 -3.95 34.39 21.43
CA LEU A 620 -4.54 35.42 22.28
C LEU A 620 -4.80 36.74 21.51
N VAL A 621 -3.92 37.10 20.57
CA VAL A 621 -4.09 38.25 19.68
C VAL A 621 -5.22 38.04 18.67
N ASP A 622 -5.48 36.81 18.23
CA ASP A 622 -6.62 36.46 17.38
C ASP A 622 -7.93 36.39 18.15
N GLN A 623 -7.96 35.79 19.36
CA GLN A 623 -9.13 35.77 20.23
C GLN A 623 -9.59 37.19 20.63
N SER A 624 -8.66 38.03 21.10
CA SER A 624 -8.97 39.41 21.48
C SER A 624 -9.42 40.27 20.29
N GLN A 625 -8.85 40.05 19.09
CA GLN A 625 -9.39 40.66 17.88
C GLN A 625 -10.78 40.14 17.50
N ALA A 626 -11.07 38.85 17.66
CA ALA A 626 -12.39 38.29 17.37
C ALA A 626 -13.47 38.91 18.28
N ALA A 627 -13.18 39.08 19.58
CA ALA A 627 -14.04 39.78 20.52
C ALA A 627 -14.23 41.26 20.15
N ASN A 628 -13.13 42.01 19.92
CA ASN A 628 -13.21 43.44 19.60
C ASN A 628 -13.90 43.73 18.26
N ARG A 629 -13.83 42.81 17.28
CA ARG A 629 -14.55 42.89 16.00
C ARG A 629 -16.09 42.88 16.16
N MET A 630 -16.63 42.50 17.32
CA MET A 630 -18.07 42.64 17.60
C MET A 630 -18.48 44.04 18.10
N HIS A 631 -17.53 44.87 18.53
CA HIS A 631 -17.80 46.23 19.04
C HIS A 631 -17.26 47.37 18.17
N GLU A 632 -16.14 47.21 17.46
CA GLU A 632 -15.62 48.26 16.57
C GLU A 632 -16.13 48.14 15.12
N SER A 633 -17.23 48.81 14.82
CA SER A 633 -17.83 48.91 13.48
C SER A 633 -17.54 50.24 12.74
N SER A 634 -16.78 51.16 13.33
CA SER A 634 -16.68 52.56 12.87
C SER A 634 -15.26 53.09 12.56
N ASN A 635 -14.21 52.53 13.18
CA ASN A 635 -12.87 53.14 13.15
C ASN A 635 -12.00 52.62 11.99
N ILE A 636 -12.00 53.34 10.87
CA ILE A 636 -11.09 53.08 9.75
C ILE A 636 -9.70 53.62 10.12
N LEU A 637 -8.77 52.72 10.46
CA LEU A 637 -7.35 53.06 10.64
C LEU A 637 -6.78 53.72 9.37
N PRO A 638 -5.92 54.76 9.50
CA PRO A 638 -5.32 55.43 8.34
C PRO A 638 -4.57 54.44 7.44
N PHE A 639 -5.02 54.32 6.18
CA PHE A 639 -4.38 53.47 5.19
C PHE A 639 -3.02 54.06 4.82
N VAL A 640 -1.95 53.54 5.42
CA VAL A 640 -0.57 53.88 5.03
C VAL A 640 -0.35 53.32 3.63
N ALA A 641 -0.44 54.19 2.63
CA ALA A 641 -0.16 53.89 1.23
C ALA A 641 1.33 53.64 1.04
N THR A 642 1.76 52.41 1.32
CA THR A 642 2.99 51.86 0.74
C THR A 642 2.65 51.48 -0.69
N ASP A 643 2.90 52.42 -1.61
CA ASP A 643 2.58 52.24 -3.02
C ASP A 643 3.26 51.00 -3.59
N ALA A 644 2.48 50.19 -4.33
CA ALA A 644 3.00 49.02 -5.00
C ALA A 644 4.03 49.44 -6.07
N PRO A 645 5.13 48.68 -6.27
CA PRO A 645 6.15 49.04 -7.25
C PRO A 645 5.55 49.37 -8.63
N VAL A 646 6.06 50.44 -9.23
CA VAL A 646 5.50 50.98 -10.48
C VAL A 646 5.73 49.99 -11.62
N GLY A 647 4.70 49.78 -12.45
CA GLY A 647 4.75 48.85 -13.59
C GLY A 647 3.92 47.60 -13.35
N ALA A 648 4.47 46.42 -13.67
CA ALA A 648 3.72 45.16 -13.68
C ALA A 648 3.10 44.80 -12.31
N PHE A 649 3.76 45.17 -11.20
CA PHE A 649 3.26 44.96 -9.84
C PHE A 649 1.96 45.74 -9.57
N SER A 650 1.96 47.06 -9.79
CA SER A 650 0.77 47.90 -9.56
C SER A 650 -0.37 47.61 -10.53
N VAL A 651 -0.06 47.30 -11.81
CA VAL A 651 -1.06 46.86 -12.80
C VAL A 651 -1.75 45.56 -12.36
N THR A 652 -0.97 44.55 -11.94
CA THR A 652 -1.51 43.25 -11.50
C THR A 652 -2.33 43.38 -10.22
N LEU A 653 -1.87 44.17 -9.25
CA LEU A 653 -2.60 44.42 -8.00
C LEU A 653 -3.94 45.13 -8.26
N ASN A 654 -3.98 46.09 -9.18
CA ASN A 654 -5.23 46.78 -9.52
C ASN A 654 -6.24 45.83 -10.20
N LEU A 655 -5.79 44.97 -11.11
CA LEU A 655 -6.66 43.95 -11.72
C LEU A 655 -7.18 42.93 -10.70
N LEU A 656 -6.37 42.51 -9.72
CA LEU A 656 -6.81 41.66 -8.61
C LEU A 656 -7.90 42.36 -7.76
N ARG A 657 -7.70 43.64 -7.44
CA ARG A 657 -8.68 44.48 -6.73
C ARG A 657 -9.97 44.66 -7.52
N ASP A 658 -9.93 44.79 -8.84
CA ASP A 658 -11.13 44.88 -9.66
C ASP A 658 -11.88 43.55 -9.77
N VAL A 659 -11.21 42.38 -9.85
CA VAL A 659 -11.89 41.07 -9.75
C VAL A 659 -12.66 40.94 -8.44
N VAL A 660 -12.05 41.40 -7.35
CA VAL A 660 -12.65 41.46 -6.00
C VAL A 660 -13.83 42.43 -5.93
N LYS A 661 -13.65 43.66 -6.40
CA LYS A 661 -14.66 44.74 -6.39
C LYS A 661 -15.90 44.39 -7.20
N ASN A 662 -15.74 43.65 -8.29
CA ASN A 662 -16.83 43.15 -9.12
C ASN A 662 -17.45 41.83 -8.61
N GLY A 663 -17.01 41.30 -7.46
CA GLY A 663 -17.58 40.11 -6.84
C GLY A 663 -17.36 38.79 -7.60
N LYS A 664 -16.45 38.77 -8.60
CA LYS A 664 -16.31 37.64 -9.55
C LYS A 664 -15.42 36.49 -9.05
N TRP A 665 -14.86 36.57 -7.84
CA TRP A 665 -13.84 35.63 -7.35
C TRP A 665 -14.32 34.16 -7.40
N PRO A 666 -13.63 33.25 -8.13
CA PRO A 666 -14.08 31.87 -8.29
C PRO A 666 -14.09 31.05 -6.98
N THR A 667 -14.91 30.00 -6.95
CA THR A 667 -14.89 28.98 -5.90
C THR A 667 -13.53 28.30 -5.81
N THR A 668 -12.94 28.27 -4.62
CA THR A 668 -11.73 27.48 -4.33
C THR A 668 -11.99 25.98 -4.51
N SER A 669 -11.03 25.25 -5.09
CA SER A 669 -11.10 23.80 -5.26
C SER A 669 -11.13 23.04 -3.93
N ASP A 670 -11.87 21.92 -3.88
CA ASP A 670 -11.98 20.98 -2.74
C ASP A 670 -10.63 20.40 -2.23
N ALA A 671 -9.52 20.56 -2.98
CA ALA A 671 -8.18 20.23 -2.52
C ALA A 671 -7.57 21.38 -1.71
N ARG A 672 -7.39 22.55 -2.35
CA ARG A 672 -6.84 23.75 -1.69
C ARG A 672 -7.67 24.23 -0.49
N SER A 673 -8.99 24.02 -0.48
CA SER A 673 -9.83 24.40 0.67
C SER A 673 -9.58 23.59 1.95
N ARG A 674 -8.83 22.48 1.89
CA ARG A 674 -8.43 21.69 3.07
C ARG A 674 -7.17 22.19 3.77
N VAL A 675 -6.38 23.00 3.06
CA VAL A 675 -5.07 23.52 3.50
C VAL A 675 -5.07 25.03 3.71
N ILE A 676 -6.24 25.68 3.64
CA ILE A 676 -6.42 27.10 4.01
C ILE A 676 -7.08 27.13 5.39
N LYS A 677 -6.52 27.89 6.33
CA LYS A 677 -7.11 28.09 7.67
C LYS A 677 -8.49 28.73 7.56
N SER A 678 -9.47 28.20 8.28
CA SER A 678 -10.75 28.88 8.50
C SER A 678 -10.52 30.16 9.33
N PRO A 679 -11.20 31.27 9.03
CA PRO A 679 -11.14 32.48 9.84
C PRO A 679 -11.79 32.24 11.22
N PRO A 680 -11.18 32.68 12.34
CA PRO A 680 -11.79 32.59 13.66
C PRO A 680 -13.13 33.35 13.74
N GLY A 681 -14.10 32.82 14.49
CA GLY A 681 -15.39 33.48 14.74
C GLY A 681 -16.44 33.39 13.62
N GLY A 682 -16.28 32.46 12.67
CA GLY A 682 -17.26 32.21 11.60
C GLY A 682 -18.53 31.50 12.10
N LEU A 683 -19.49 32.24 12.67
CA LEU A 683 -20.77 31.75 13.20
C LEU A 683 -21.69 31.07 12.16
N THR A 684 -21.37 29.83 11.78
CA THR A 684 -22.29 28.85 11.19
C THR A 684 -21.84 27.44 11.56
N GLU A 685 -22.71 26.67 12.19
CA GLU A 685 -22.39 25.29 12.60
C GLU A 685 -22.12 24.37 11.41
N ASN A 686 -21.19 23.43 11.59
CA ASN A 686 -20.80 22.38 10.64
C ASN A 686 -20.26 22.89 9.30
N ILE A 687 -19.05 22.43 8.94
CA ILE A 687 -18.65 21.93 7.60
C ILE A 687 -17.12 21.83 7.54
N LEU A 688 -16.59 20.61 7.65
CA LEU A 688 -15.40 20.25 6.86
C LEU A 688 -15.88 20.21 5.40
N ALA A 689 -15.26 21.00 4.52
CA ALA A 689 -15.76 21.35 3.18
C ALA A 689 -16.46 20.20 2.42
N THR A 690 -17.79 20.13 2.53
CA THR A 690 -18.65 19.15 1.85
C THR A 690 -19.72 19.87 1.02
N LYS A 691 -19.36 20.12 -0.25
CA LYS A 691 -20.20 20.67 -1.33
C LYS A 691 -20.70 22.12 -1.17
N LYS A 692 -20.22 22.99 -2.08
CA LYS A 692 -20.95 24.13 -2.67
C LYS A 692 -21.23 25.39 -1.80
N LYS A 693 -20.38 25.77 -0.84
CA LYS A 693 -20.37 27.16 -0.31
C LYS A 693 -18.95 27.74 -0.21
N ASN A 694 -18.83 29.05 -0.45
CA ASN A 694 -17.59 29.80 -0.33
C ASN A 694 -17.23 30.03 1.14
N LEU A 695 -15.95 29.89 1.49
CA LEU A 695 -15.40 30.39 2.75
C LEU A 695 -15.33 31.92 2.70
N ALA A 696 -15.87 32.59 3.71
CA ALA A 696 -15.86 34.04 3.84
C ALA A 696 -15.09 34.43 5.11
N SER A 697 -14.12 35.34 4.97
CA SER A 697 -13.43 35.94 6.12
C SER A 697 -13.99 37.33 6.42
N LEU A 698 -14.30 37.55 7.70
CA LEU A 698 -14.79 38.83 8.21
C LEU A 698 -13.61 39.73 8.56
N PHE A 699 -13.39 40.72 7.69
CA PHE A 699 -12.57 41.90 7.94
C PHE A 699 -13.49 43.13 8.09
N PRO A 700 -13.04 44.21 8.77
CA PRO A 700 -13.90 45.34 9.09
C PRO A 700 -14.59 45.95 7.86
N GLY A 701 -15.92 46.08 7.93
CA GLY A 701 -16.75 46.81 6.95
C GLY A 701 -17.07 46.13 5.61
N LYS A 702 -16.37 45.05 5.19
CA LYS A 702 -16.69 44.32 3.95
C LYS A 702 -16.40 42.83 4.04
N PHE A 703 -17.29 42.00 3.45
CA PHE A 703 -17.04 40.58 3.25
C PHE A 703 -15.83 40.36 2.33
N ILE A 704 -14.80 39.72 2.86
CA ILE A 704 -13.59 39.35 2.13
C ILE A 704 -13.58 37.83 2.01
N SER A 705 -14.00 37.29 0.86
CA SER A 705 -13.74 35.89 0.55
C SER A 705 -12.22 35.64 0.49
N SER A 706 -11.75 34.72 1.34
CA SER A 706 -10.47 34.06 1.12
C SER A 706 -10.64 33.02 0.02
N GLY A 707 -9.61 32.78 -0.79
CA GLY A 707 -9.70 31.74 -1.80
C GLY A 707 -8.53 31.64 -2.76
N SER A 708 -8.60 30.63 -3.61
CA SER A 708 -7.55 30.30 -4.56
C SER A 708 -8.13 29.74 -5.86
N PHE A 709 -7.69 30.30 -6.99
CA PHE A 709 -7.93 29.73 -8.32
C PHE A 709 -6.61 29.61 -9.08
N THR A 710 -6.65 29.15 -10.33
CA THR A 710 -5.45 28.99 -11.18
C THR A 710 -5.73 29.62 -12.55
N VAL A 711 -4.72 30.27 -13.11
CA VAL A 711 -4.67 30.69 -14.52
C VAL A 711 -3.52 30.00 -15.25
N ILE A 712 -3.67 29.79 -16.56
CA ILE A 712 -2.68 29.18 -17.45
C ILE A 712 -2.10 30.24 -18.40
N ASN A 713 -0.81 30.13 -18.70
CA ASN A 713 -0.08 30.99 -19.61
C ASN A 713 -0.25 30.52 -21.07
N GLU A 714 -1.32 31.01 -21.72
CA GLU A 714 -1.66 30.69 -23.12
C GLU A 714 -0.51 30.92 -24.13
N ASP A 715 0.43 31.83 -23.84
CA ASP A 715 1.55 32.13 -24.73
C ASP A 715 2.54 30.94 -24.86
N ILE A 716 2.57 30.04 -23.86
CA ILE A 716 3.48 28.89 -23.79
C ILE A 716 2.78 27.55 -23.49
N TRP A 717 1.47 27.56 -23.24
CA TRP A 717 0.68 26.36 -22.99
C TRP A 717 0.23 25.71 -24.30
N GLN A 718 0.78 24.53 -24.60
CA GLN A 718 0.67 23.94 -25.93
C GLN A 718 -0.50 22.96 -26.12
N SER A 719 -1.13 22.48 -25.03
CA SER A 719 -2.21 21.48 -25.12
C SER A 719 -3.02 21.36 -23.83
N GLY A 720 -4.34 21.60 -23.88
CA GLY A 720 -5.28 21.31 -22.78
C GLY A 720 -6.44 22.28 -22.70
N GLU A 721 -7.48 21.93 -21.94
CA GLU A 721 -8.58 22.84 -21.61
C GLU A 721 -8.09 23.93 -20.63
N LEU A 722 -8.46 25.18 -20.89
CA LEU A 722 -8.07 26.31 -20.02
C LEU A 722 -9.00 26.38 -18.80
N PRO A 723 -8.49 26.70 -17.60
CA PRO A 723 -9.34 26.83 -16.42
C PRO A 723 -10.25 28.06 -16.56
N LEU A 724 -11.41 28.02 -15.90
CA LEU A 724 -12.40 29.11 -15.85
C LEU A 724 -11.80 30.50 -15.47
N GLY A 725 -10.66 30.53 -14.75
CA GLY A 725 -9.93 31.76 -14.46
C GLY A 725 -9.37 32.49 -15.70
N ASN A 726 -9.02 31.77 -16.77
CA ASN A 726 -8.58 32.35 -18.03
C ASN A 726 -9.73 33.02 -18.77
N GLU A 727 -10.90 32.35 -18.84
CA GLU A 727 -12.11 32.85 -19.49
C GLU A 727 -12.66 34.10 -18.77
N LEU A 728 -12.75 34.04 -17.44
CA LEU A 728 -13.30 35.14 -16.65
C LEU A 728 -12.37 36.37 -16.58
N PHE A 729 -11.05 36.18 -16.63
CA PHE A 729 -10.06 37.24 -16.35
C PHE A 729 -8.87 37.30 -17.34
N PRO A 730 -9.10 37.40 -18.66
CA PRO A 730 -8.02 37.39 -19.67
C PRO A 730 -7.02 38.56 -19.51
N GLN A 731 -7.45 39.70 -18.97
CA GLN A 731 -6.55 40.82 -18.66
C GLN A 731 -5.64 40.53 -17.46
N LEU A 732 -6.21 39.99 -16.37
CA LEU A 732 -5.45 39.59 -15.18
C LEU A 732 -4.44 38.49 -15.51
N ARG A 733 -4.85 37.48 -16.29
CA ARG A 733 -3.96 36.41 -16.78
C ARG A 733 -2.72 37.00 -17.45
N LYS A 734 -2.89 37.94 -18.39
CA LYS A 734 -1.77 38.60 -19.07
C LYS A 734 -0.89 39.37 -18.08
N ALA A 735 -1.47 40.22 -17.24
CA ALA A 735 -0.71 41.00 -16.26
C ALA A 735 0.11 40.11 -15.29
N VAL A 736 -0.46 39.00 -14.83
CA VAL A 736 0.21 38.02 -13.96
C VAL A 736 1.46 37.41 -14.62
N PHE A 737 1.40 37.00 -15.88
CA PHE A 737 2.58 36.44 -16.56
C PHE A 737 3.55 37.51 -17.10
N GLU A 738 3.11 38.74 -17.39
CA GLU A 738 4.01 39.87 -17.61
C GLU A 738 4.77 40.26 -16.32
N LEU A 739 4.13 40.13 -15.15
CA LEU A 739 4.80 40.31 -13.86
C LEU A 739 5.85 39.22 -13.62
N GLU A 740 5.60 37.95 -13.98
CA GLU A 740 6.66 36.93 -13.93
C GLU A 740 7.82 37.26 -14.87
N LYS A 741 7.53 37.62 -16.13
CA LYS A 741 8.55 38.03 -17.11
C LYS A 741 9.41 39.17 -16.58
N GLU A 742 8.81 40.19 -15.94
CA GLU A 742 9.54 41.32 -15.36
C GLU A 742 10.34 40.94 -14.11
N ILE A 743 9.82 40.08 -13.23
CA ILE A 743 10.57 39.53 -12.08
C ILE A 743 11.81 38.75 -12.55
N ILE A 744 11.66 37.91 -13.58
CA ILE A 744 12.79 37.16 -14.19
C ILE A 744 13.77 38.12 -14.86
N ARG A 745 13.30 39.17 -15.55
CA ARG A 745 14.14 40.16 -16.23
C ARG A 745 14.95 41.04 -15.26
N GLN A 746 14.41 41.34 -14.09
CA GLN A 746 15.08 42.17 -13.08
C GLN A 746 16.15 41.41 -12.27
N ASN A 747 16.08 40.08 -12.18
CA ASN A 747 16.91 39.28 -11.28
C ASN A 747 17.83 38.33 -12.06
N THR A 748 19.15 38.53 -11.96
CA THR A 748 20.15 37.60 -12.54
C THR A 748 20.13 36.23 -11.86
N CYS A 749 19.80 36.20 -10.56
CA CYS A 749 19.54 35.01 -9.76
C CYS A 749 18.44 35.36 -8.76
N LEU A 750 17.32 34.63 -8.77
CA LEU A 750 16.26 34.81 -7.77
C LEU A 750 16.70 34.27 -6.39
N PRO A 751 16.18 34.83 -5.28
CA PRO A 751 16.23 34.17 -3.97
C PRO A 751 15.61 32.77 -4.05
N ALA A 752 16.21 31.81 -3.35
CA ALA A 752 15.71 30.45 -3.24
C ALA A 752 15.62 30.04 -1.76
N ALA A 753 14.66 29.16 -1.44
CA ALA A 753 14.55 28.56 -0.13
C ALA A 753 15.69 27.57 0.14
N ASP A 754 16.16 27.53 1.39
CA ASP A 754 17.19 26.59 1.85
C ASP A 754 16.79 25.15 1.53
N GLY A 755 17.74 24.34 1.08
CA GLY A 755 17.51 22.95 0.66
C GLY A 755 16.91 22.78 -0.75
N MET A 756 16.44 23.84 -1.41
CA MET A 756 15.94 23.76 -2.79
C MET A 756 17.07 23.41 -3.76
N LYS A 757 17.03 22.21 -4.34
CA LYS A 757 18.00 21.77 -5.35
C LYS A 757 17.66 22.35 -6.72
N ARG A 758 18.31 23.45 -7.11
CA ARG A 758 18.47 23.77 -8.54
C ARG A 758 19.28 22.64 -9.18
N GLY A 759 18.77 22.03 -10.25
CA GLY A 759 19.47 20.95 -10.96
C GLY A 759 20.74 21.45 -11.65
N ASP A 760 21.72 20.56 -11.84
CA ASP A 760 23.09 20.89 -12.28
C ASP A 760 23.21 21.47 -13.72
N THR A 761 22.10 21.70 -14.40
CA THR A 761 22.04 22.42 -15.67
C THR A 761 22.40 23.90 -15.49
N LEU A 762 23.52 24.32 -16.09
CA LEU A 762 24.20 25.63 -15.98
C LEU A 762 23.37 26.91 -16.30
N SER A 763 22.06 26.82 -16.53
CA SER A 763 21.19 27.98 -16.74
C SER A 763 20.75 28.61 -15.42
N PHE A 764 21.45 29.65 -14.97
CA PHE A 764 21.09 30.45 -13.79
C PHE A 764 19.72 31.18 -13.89
N HIS A 765 19.12 31.24 -15.08
CA HIS A 765 17.84 31.93 -15.31
C HIS A 765 16.64 30.99 -15.22
N ARG A 766 15.65 31.39 -14.42
CA ARG A 766 14.33 30.75 -14.35
C ARG A 766 13.62 30.81 -15.72
N LEU A 767 12.99 29.71 -16.12
CA LEU A 767 12.07 29.69 -17.27
C LEU A 767 10.66 30.15 -16.87
N PRO A 768 9.92 30.90 -17.72
CA PRO A 768 8.56 31.32 -17.43
C PRO A 768 7.60 30.16 -17.13
N SER A 769 6.69 30.38 -16.19
CA SER A 769 5.77 29.37 -15.67
C SER A 769 4.51 29.24 -16.54
N THR A 770 4.09 28.00 -16.76
CA THR A 770 2.86 27.70 -17.51
C THR A 770 1.58 27.92 -16.70
N HIS A 771 1.65 27.92 -15.37
CA HIS A 771 0.53 28.13 -14.46
C HIS A 771 0.85 29.19 -13.41
N CYS A 772 -0.19 29.85 -12.92
CA CYS A 772 -0.13 30.63 -11.69
C CYS A 772 -1.34 30.31 -10.81
N ALA A 773 -1.11 29.89 -9.57
CA ALA A 773 -2.14 29.91 -8.53
C ALA A 773 -2.30 31.34 -8.04
N ILE A 774 -3.53 31.87 -8.07
CA ILE A 774 -3.86 33.20 -7.60
C ILE A 774 -4.63 33.05 -6.29
N ASN A 775 -3.99 33.43 -5.19
CA ASN A 775 -4.55 33.36 -3.84
C ASN A 775 -4.93 34.76 -3.34
N ARG A 776 -6.07 34.88 -2.65
CA ARG A 776 -6.48 36.08 -1.91
C ARG A 776 -6.72 35.72 -0.46
N ASN A 777 -6.07 36.44 0.46
CA ASN A 777 -6.20 36.33 1.90
C ASN A 777 -6.25 34.88 2.42
N ALA A 778 -5.48 34.00 1.76
CA ALA A 778 -5.35 32.60 2.12
C ALA A 778 -4.13 32.43 3.03
N GLN A 779 -4.38 32.14 4.31
CA GLN A 779 -3.35 31.61 5.21
C GLN A 779 -3.33 30.10 5.06
N PHE A 780 -2.29 29.54 4.45
CA PHE A 780 -2.15 28.11 4.30
C PHE A 780 -1.63 27.46 5.59
N THR A 781 -2.00 26.20 5.84
CA THR A 781 -1.43 25.30 6.86
C THR A 781 -0.20 24.56 6.30
N PRO A 782 0.65 23.94 7.15
CA PRO A 782 1.78 23.12 6.68
C PRO A 782 1.37 22.03 5.68
N HIS A 783 1.83 22.16 4.43
CA HIS A 783 1.47 21.25 3.35
C HIS A 783 2.55 21.19 2.26
N VAL A 784 2.38 20.25 1.32
CA VAL A 784 3.09 20.21 0.04
C VAL A 784 2.04 20.20 -1.09
N ASP A 785 2.42 20.61 -2.30
CA ASP A 785 1.52 20.74 -3.44
C ASP A 785 0.96 19.36 -3.86
N SER A 786 -0.33 19.13 -3.64
CA SER A 786 -1.01 17.87 -3.96
C SER A 786 -1.41 17.76 -5.44
N GLY A 787 -0.40 17.84 -6.31
CA GLY A 787 -0.52 17.71 -7.76
C GLY A 787 -0.58 16.27 -8.29
N ARG A 788 -0.93 16.13 -9.57
CA ARG A 788 -0.76 14.86 -10.33
C ARG A 788 0.63 14.70 -10.97
N GLY A 789 1.47 15.73 -10.95
CA GLY A 789 2.78 15.74 -11.62
C GLY A 789 3.90 15.25 -10.70
N GLN A 790 4.46 14.07 -10.98
CA GLN A 790 5.64 13.52 -10.30
C GLN A 790 6.94 14.26 -10.69
N GLY A 791 7.13 15.49 -10.20
CA GLY A 791 8.41 16.22 -10.32
C GLY A 791 8.35 17.69 -10.75
N GLN A 792 7.29 18.42 -10.39
CA GLN A 792 7.37 19.89 -10.34
C GLN A 792 8.41 20.30 -9.28
N SER A 793 9.61 20.72 -9.69
CA SER A 793 10.73 20.95 -8.77
C SER A 793 10.98 22.41 -8.35
N VAL A 794 10.46 23.41 -9.08
CA VAL A 794 10.71 24.83 -8.76
C VAL A 794 9.47 25.71 -8.95
N SER A 795 8.72 25.92 -7.88
CA SER A 795 7.72 26.97 -7.76
C SER A 795 8.41 28.33 -7.52
N LEU A 796 7.76 29.42 -7.93
CA LEU A 796 8.14 30.81 -7.62
C LEU A 796 6.93 31.49 -6.97
N ILE A 797 7.11 32.15 -5.83
CA ILE A 797 6.03 32.82 -5.11
C ILE A 797 6.35 34.29 -4.86
N VAL A 798 5.34 35.16 -5.04
CA VAL A 798 5.40 36.59 -4.73
C VAL A 798 4.07 37.05 -4.15
N GLY A 799 4.13 37.98 -3.20
CA GLY A 799 2.99 38.54 -2.49
C GLY A 799 2.71 39.99 -2.91
N LEU A 800 1.43 40.36 -2.99
CA LEU A 800 0.98 41.68 -3.44
C LEU A 800 -0.04 42.27 -2.45
N GLY A 801 -0.09 43.60 -2.36
CA GLY A 801 -1.09 44.33 -1.59
C GLY A 801 -0.51 45.14 -0.42
N ASN A 802 -1.40 45.52 0.50
CA ASN A 802 -1.04 46.27 1.71
C ASN A 802 -1.27 45.39 2.93
N TYR A 803 -0.24 44.63 3.32
CA TYR A 803 -0.26 43.71 4.44
C TYR A 803 1.06 43.70 5.23
N THR A 804 1.01 43.17 6.45
CA THR A 804 2.16 42.96 7.35
C THR A 804 2.13 41.54 7.90
N GLY A 805 3.31 40.94 8.15
CA GLY A 805 3.46 39.49 8.30
C GLY A 805 3.13 38.77 6.99
N GLY A 806 2.69 37.51 7.05
CA GLY A 806 2.25 36.79 5.85
C GLY A 806 3.38 36.30 4.95
N ASP A 807 4.56 36.17 5.54
CA ASP A 807 5.71 35.44 5.05
C ASP A 807 5.31 34.03 4.57
N VAL A 808 6.07 33.49 3.63
CA VAL A 808 6.02 32.07 3.29
C VAL A 808 7.03 31.38 4.18
N ILE A 809 6.60 30.33 4.86
CA ILE A 809 7.50 29.49 5.66
C ILE A 809 7.73 28.21 4.86
N VAL A 810 9.00 27.84 4.66
CA VAL A 810 9.43 26.63 3.94
C VAL A 810 10.44 25.90 4.82
N GLU A 811 10.17 24.62 5.14
CA GLU A 811 10.97 23.81 6.07
C GLU A 811 11.31 24.53 7.40
N GLY A 812 10.32 25.27 7.94
CA GLY A 812 10.46 26.03 9.19
C GLY A 812 11.09 27.42 9.06
N LYS A 813 11.77 27.73 7.95
CA LYS A 813 12.37 29.06 7.73
C LYS A 813 11.38 30.02 7.06
N ALA A 814 11.23 31.22 7.62
CA ALA A 814 10.36 32.27 7.09
C ALA A 814 11.05 33.12 6.01
N TYR A 815 10.28 33.54 5.01
CA TYR A 815 10.70 34.39 3.90
C TYR A 815 9.62 35.45 3.62
N ASP A 816 9.98 36.73 3.70
CA ASP A 816 9.10 37.79 3.22
C ASP A 816 8.94 37.69 1.70
N ILE A 817 7.70 37.69 1.24
CA ILE A 817 7.34 37.69 -0.18
C ILE A 817 6.67 39.00 -0.62
N ARG A 818 6.56 40.03 0.23
CA ARG A 818 5.79 41.25 -0.08
C ARG A 818 6.52 42.10 -1.13
N TYR A 819 6.12 41.92 -2.39
CA TYR A 819 6.82 42.38 -3.59
C TYR A 819 8.22 41.74 -3.80
N ASN A 820 8.62 40.84 -2.90
CA ASN A 820 9.83 40.05 -2.96
C ASN A 820 9.51 38.65 -3.52
N ALA A 821 10.28 38.16 -4.48
CA ALA A 821 10.00 36.91 -5.17
C ALA A 821 10.94 35.79 -4.69
N LEU A 822 10.39 34.61 -4.39
CA LEU A 822 11.10 33.46 -3.80
C LEU A 822 10.89 32.18 -4.63
N GLU A 823 11.96 31.49 -4.99
CA GLU A 823 11.89 30.12 -5.50
C GLU A 823 11.89 29.07 -4.36
N PHE A 824 11.08 28.01 -4.50
CA PHE A 824 11.05 26.87 -3.57
C PHE A 824 10.52 25.61 -4.28
N ASP A 825 10.88 24.43 -3.79
CA ASP A 825 10.34 23.16 -4.29
C ASP A 825 9.04 22.82 -3.55
N GLY A 826 7.91 23.34 -4.04
CA GLY A 826 6.60 23.13 -3.41
C GLY A 826 6.10 21.68 -3.39
N TRP A 827 6.74 20.77 -4.13
CA TRP A 827 6.39 19.35 -4.15
C TRP A 827 7.10 18.56 -3.03
N ASN A 828 8.40 18.80 -2.85
CA ASN A 828 9.19 18.11 -1.82
C ASN A 828 9.25 18.87 -0.48
N GLN A 829 9.18 20.20 -0.49
CA GLN A 829 9.35 21.04 0.71
C GLN A 829 8.01 21.43 1.35
N LEU A 830 7.87 21.12 2.64
CA LEU A 830 6.74 21.49 3.46
C LEU A 830 6.68 23.01 3.63
N HIS A 831 5.57 23.63 3.23
CA HIS A 831 5.42 25.07 3.20
C HIS A 831 4.02 25.56 3.64
N TRP A 832 3.95 26.79 4.15
CA TRP A 832 2.72 27.44 4.63
C TRP A 832 2.83 28.98 4.67
N THR A 833 1.78 29.64 5.18
CA THR A 833 1.72 31.10 5.30
C THR A 833 1.72 31.51 6.78
N ALA A 834 2.64 32.40 7.16
CA ALA A 834 2.64 33.05 8.47
C ALA A 834 1.36 33.90 8.69
N SER A 835 1.05 34.24 9.93
CA SER A 835 -0.11 35.09 10.24
C SER A 835 0.09 36.52 9.71
N PHE A 836 -0.99 37.16 9.24
CA PHE A 836 -0.91 38.47 8.57
C PHE A 836 -2.10 39.38 8.83
N LYS A 837 -1.88 40.68 8.67
CA LYS A 837 -2.90 41.73 8.77
C LYS A 837 -2.90 42.58 7.50
N GLY A 838 -4.08 42.85 6.93
CA GLY A 838 -4.26 43.68 5.74
C GLY A 838 -4.72 42.91 4.49
N GLU A 839 -4.55 43.51 3.31
CA GLU A 839 -4.90 42.92 2.02
C GLU A 839 -3.68 42.19 1.43
N ARG A 840 -3.71 40.85 1.44
CA ARG A 840 -2.67 39.97 0.87
C ARG A 840 -3.22 39.17 -0.30
N TYR A 841 -2.61 39.33 -1.47
CA TYR A 841 -2.64 38.32 -2.53
C TYR A 841 -1.31 37.58 -2.55
N SER A 842 -1.29 36.32 -2.98
CA SER A 842 -0.06 35.67 -3.42
C SER A 842 -0.23 34.99 -4.77
N LEU A 843 0.77 35.15 -5.61
CA LEU A 843 0.89 34.53 -6.92
C LEU A 843 1.94 33.43 -6.80
N VAL A 844 1.52 32.18 -7.00
CA VAL A 844 2.43 31.03 -7.04
C VAL A 844 2.55 30.61 -8.48
N PHE A 845 3.65 31.00 -9.12
CA PHE A 845 4.03 30.62 -10.46
C PHE A 845 4.67 29.24 -10.44
N PHE A 846 4.14 28.32 -11.25
CA PHE A 846 4.71 27.00 -11.42
C PHE A 846 4.51 26.54 -12.86
N THR A 847 5.51 25.85 -13.39
CA THR A 847 5.22 24.85 -14.41
C THR A 847 5.03 23.55 -13.66
N PRO A 848 3.82 22.99 -13.58
CA PRO A 848 3.69 21.60 -13.20
C PRO A 848 4.50 20.80 -14.21
N GLU A 849 5.04 19.66 -13.81
CA GLU A 849 5.21 18.61 -14.81
C GLU A 849 3.81 18.16 -15.25
N VAL A 850 3.31 18.90 -16.25
CA VAL A 850 2.77 18.27 -17.46
C VAL A 850 3.62 17.05 -17.73
N THR A 851 3.00 15.93 -18.09
CA THR A 851 3.77 14.83 -18.65
C THR A 851 4.22 15.14 -20.09
N LYS A 852 4.97 16.25 -20.24
CA LYS A 852 6.22 16.24 -21.01
C LYS A 852 7.28 15.40 -20.32
N LYS A 853 7.00 14.76 -19.18
CA LYS A 853 7.55 13.41 -18.95
C LYS A 853 7.16 12.44 -20.08
N ASP A 854 5.90 12.33 -20.53
CA ASP A 854 5.48 11.52 -21.69
C ASP A 854 5.96 12.03 -23.07
N GLU A 855 6.69 13.15 -23.14
CA GLU A 855 7.27 13.62 -24.41
C GLU A 855 8.73 14.03 -24.34
N ARG A 856 9.21 14.86 -23.40
CA ARG A 856 10.64 15.23 -23.28
C ARG A 856 11.45 14.35 -22.34
N GLN A 857 10.87 13.82 -21.27
CA GLN A 857 11.53 12.75 -20.54
C GLN A 857 11.39 11.42 -21.27
N TRP A 858 10.34 11.22 -22.06
CA TRP A 858 10.33 10.22 -23.12
C TRP A 858 11.34 10.58 -24.21
N ASP A 859 11.49 11.80 -24.74
CA ASP A 859 12.57 12.07 -25.72
C ASP A 859 13.97 11.80 -25.13
N MET A 860 14.19 11.99 -23.81
CA MET A 860 15.48 11.65 -23.16
C MET A 860 15.63 10.18 -22.74
N LEU A 861 14.57 9.49 -22.29
CA LEU A 861 14.60 8.05 -22.08
C LEU A 861 14.61 7.34 -23.43
N ASN A 862 13.70 7.64 -24.37
CA ASN A 862 13.77 7.23 -25.77
C ASN A 862 15.15 7.52 -26.36
N THR A 863 15.79 8.69 -26.25
CA THR A 863 17.14 8.82 -26.84
C THR A 863 18.20 7.99 -26.12
N PHE A 864 18.05 7.68 -24.83
CA PHE A 864 18.87 6.68 -24.15
C PHE A 864 18.56 5.25 -24.62
N ASP A 865 17.29 4.83 -24.58
CA ASP A 865 16.75 3.53 -24.96
C ASP A 865 16.92 3.24 -26.45
N ASP A 866 16.74 4.20 -27.35
CA ASP A 866 17.08 4.15 -28.77
C ASP A 866 18.58 4.01 -28.96
N SER A 867 19.42 4.71 -28.19
CA SER A 867 20.88 4.61 -28.33
C SER A 867 21.38 3.27 -27.82
N HIS A 868 20.77 2.79 -26.74
CA HIS A 868 20.97 1.45 -26.19
C HIS A 868 20.47 0.38 -27.17
N ALA A 869 19.29 0.55 -27.75
CA ALA A 869 18.73 -0.32 -28.77
C ALA A 869 19.57 -0.29 -30.06
N LYS A 870 20.09 0.87 -30.50
CA LYS A 870 21.03 0.99 -31.62
C LYS A 870 22.33 0.22 -31.35
N ARG A 871 22.84 0.23 -30.11
CA ARG A 871 23.99 -0.60 -29.68
C ARG A 871 23.64 -2.09 -29.71
N LEU A 872 22.55 -2.50 -29.07
CA LEU A 872 22.11 -3.91 -29.05
C LEU A 872 21.77 -4.44 -30.45
N VAL A 873 21.19 -3.61 -31.32
CA VAL A 873 20.94 -3.92 -32.74
C VAL A 873 22.24 -4.20 -33.48
N GLN A 874 23.30 -3.42 -33.25
CA GLN A 874 24.61 -3.63 -33.86
C GLN A 874 25.22 -4.94 -33.34
N GLU A 875 25.27 -5.14 -32.01
CA GLU A 875 25.80 -6.33 -31.35
C GLU A 875 25.07 -7.61 -31.80
N HIS A 876 23.73 -7.58 -31.81
CA HIS A 876 22.91 -8.70 -32.26
C HIS A 876 23.01 -8.95 -33.78
N SER A 877 23.18 -7.92 -34.62
CA SER A 877 23.36 -8.11 -36.07
C SER A 877 24.64 -8.88 -36.41
N LEU A 878 25.66 -8.83 -35.55
CA LEU A 878 26.87 -9.68 -35.68
C LEU A 878 26.58 -11.17 -35.40
N ARG A 879 25.54 -11.51 -34.62
CA ARG A 879 25.12 -12.90 -34.35
C ARG A 879 24.34 -13.53 -35.51
N VAL A 880 23.62 -12.73 -36.28
CA VAL A 880 22.78 -13.18 -37.42
C VAL A 880 23.12 -12.44 -38.74
N PRO A 881 24.36 -12.54 -39.24
CA PRO A 881 24.85 -11.76 -40.38
C PRO A 881 24.21 -12.16 -41.74
N PHE A 882 23.38 -13.20 -41.78
CA PHE A 882 22.56 -13.58 -42.93
C PHE A 882 21.23 -12.79 -43.02
N LEU A 883 20.87 -12.05 -41.96
CA LEU A 883 19.76 -11.11 -41.95
C LEU A 883 20.27 -9.67 -42.14
N PRO A 884 19.45 -8.75 -42.67
CA PRO A 884 19.77 -7.33 -42.66
C PRO A 884 19.87 -6.79 -41.21
N PRO A 885 20.44 -5.58 -41.02
CA PRO A 885 20.38 -4.89 -39.73
C PRO A 885 18.94 -4.72 -39.25
N LEU A 886 18.68 -4.99 -37.97
CA LEU A 886 17.34 -4.87 -37.36
C LEU A 886 16.87 -3.41 -37.39
N GLN A 887 15.80 -3.14 -38.15
CA GLN A 887 15.14 -1.84 -38.25
C GLN A 887 14.04 -1.71 -37.20
N PHE A 888 14.01 -0.58 -36.50
CA PHE A 888 12.97 -0.23 -35.54
C PHE A 888 12.59 1.25 -35.69
N ARG A 889 11.43 1.65 -35.16
CA ARG A 889 10.96 3.04 -35.17
C ARG A 889 11.57 3.78 -33.97
N SER A 890 12.33 4.85 -34.21
CA SER A 890 12.80 5.73 -33.15
C SER A 890 11.63 6.34 -32.38
N ASP A 891 11.86 6.71 -31.12
CA ASP A 891 10.88 7.36 -30.27
C ASP A 891 9.59 6.54 -30.06
N SER A 892 9.75 5.21 -30.11
CA SER A 892 8.67 4.24 -29.95
C SER A 892 9.07 3.11 -28.99
N THR A 893 8.07 2.38 -28.50
CA THR A 893 8.25 1.23 -27.62
C THR A 893 8.97 0.04 -28.29
N ASP A 894 9.27 0.11 -29.59
CA ASP A 894 10.18 -0.83 -30.25
C ASP A 894 11.57 -0.87 -29.57
N ALA A 895 12.07 0.28 -29.11
CA ALA A 895 13.36 0.38 -28.43
C ALA A 895 13.35 -0.31 -27.06
N LEU A 896 12.24 -0.23 -26.32
CA LEU A 896 12.08 -0.88 -25.02
C LEU A 896 12.18 -2.40 -25.15
N VAL A 897 11.49 -2.98 -26.14
CA VAL A 897 11.49 -4.45 -26.32
C VAL A 897 12.80 -4.96 -26.94
N ILE A 898 13.55 -4.12 -27.66
CA ILE A 898 14.96 -4.40 -27.97
C ILE A 898 15.79 -4.45 -26.67
N ASN A 899 15.61 -3.48 -25.76
CA ASN A 899 16.33 -3.40 -24.48
C ASN A 899 15.90 -4.45 -23.45
N GLU A 900 14.76 -5.10 -23.67
CA GLU A 900 14.21 -6.19 -22.83
C GLU A 900 14.58 -7.58 -23.36
N LEU A 901 14.69 -7.77 -24.67
CA LEU A 901 14.97 -9.08 -25.28
C LEU A 901 16.42 -9.28 -25.73
N LEU A 902 17.17 -8.20 -26.02
CA LEU A 902 18.55 -8.30 -26.53
C LEU A 902 19.63 -7.85 -25.53
N ASP A 903 19.25 -7.28 -24.38
CA ASP A 903 20.19 -6.89 -23.31
C ASP A 903 20.70 -8.13 -22.56
N SER A 904 21.89 -8.61 -22.93
CA SER A 904 22.51 -9.78 -22.31
C SER A 904 22.91 -9.61 -20.85
N ALA A 905 22.96 -8.38 -20.32
CA ALA A 905 23.31 -8.11 -18.92
C ALA A 905 22.08 -8.21 -18.00
N LYS A 906 20.89 -7.87 -18.49
CA LYS A 906 19.61 -8.14 -17.82
C LYS A 906 19.13 -9.58 -18.06
N GLY A 907 19.40 -10.09 -19.27
CA GLY A 907 18.79 -11.30 -19.82
C GLY A 907 17.44 -11.00 -20.48
N SER A 908 17.05 -11.81 -21.45
CA SER A 908 15.76 -11.66 -22.13
C SER A 908 14.60 -12.03 -21.19
N ALA A 909 13.54 -11.21 -21.14
CA ALA A 909 12.34 -11.50 -20.35
C ALA A 909 11.77 -12.91 -20.60
N TYR A 910 11.69 -13.33 -21.87
CA TYR A 910 11.26 -14.69 -22.26
C TYR A 910 12.31 -15.80 -22.02
N THR A 911 13.40 -15.51 -21.29
CA THR A 911 14.44 -16.47 -20.84
C THR A 911 14.76 -16.41 -19.34
N LEU A 912 14.25 -15.39 -18.63
CA LEU A 912 13.98 -15.38 -17.19
C LEU A 912 15.11 -15.90 -16.25
N LYS A 913 16.33 -15.37 -16.40
CA LYS A 913 17.48 -15.73 -15.55
C LYS A 913 17.49 -15.14 -14.12
N HIS A 914 16.74 -14.06 -13.85
CA HIS A 914 16.99 -13.22 -12.66
C HIS A 914 15.77 -12.75 -11.84
N HIS A 915 14.52 -13.16 -12.13
CA HIS A 915 13.37 -12.71 -11.34
C HIS A 915 13.24 -13.47 -10.01
N VAL A 916 13.72 -12.82 -8.94
CA VAL A 916 13.26 -12.92 -7.55
C VAL A 916 12.92 -14.34 -7.05
N GLY A 917 13.96 -15.11 -6.71
CA GLY A 917 13.86 -16.23 -5.76
C GLY A 917 13.39 -17.57 -6.30
N GLN A 918 13.06 -17.70 -7.59
CA GLN A 918 12.78 -19.00 -8.22
C GLN A 918 13.69 -19.25 -9.41
N THR A 919 14.49 -20.32 -9.35
CA THR A 919 15.25 -20.80 -10.50
C THR A 919 14.31 -21.49 -11.49
N LEU A 920 14.23 -20.99 -12.73
CA LEU A 920 13.65 -21.75 -13.83
C LEU A 920 14.38 -23.10 -14.01
N PRO A 921 13.71 -24.11 -14.60
CA PRO A 921 14.40 -25.31 -15.07
C PRO A 921 15.57 -24.95 -15.98
N SER A 922 16.74 -25.54 -15.73
CA SER A 922 17.94 -25.35 -16.57
C SER A 922 17.77 -25.86 -18.01
N SER A 923 16.71 -26.61 -18.28
CA SER A 923 16.26 -27.03 -19.60
C SER A 923 15.57 -25.93 -20.41
N PHE A 924 15.05 -24.85 -19.79
CA PHE A 924 14.30 -23.82 -20.51
C PHE A 924 15.23 -22.89 -21.29
N SER A 925 15.50 -23.23 -22.55
CA SER A 925 16.42 -22.51 -23.43
C SER A 925 16.00 -22.58 -24.89
N LEU A 926 16.18 -21.50 -25.66
CA LEU A 926 15.91 -21.47 -27.10
C LEU A 926 16.87 -22.34 -27.93
N ALA A 927 18.10 -22.57 -27.43
CA ALA A 927 19.19 -23.16 -28.20
C ALA A 927 19.00 -24.65 -28.59
N SER A 928 17.98 -25.32 -28.04
CA SER A 928 17.61 -26.70 -28.37
C SER A 928 16.49 -26.83 -29.42
N HIS A 929 15.91 -25.72 -29.90
CA HIS A 929 14.67 -25.75 -30.66
C HIS A 929 14.87 -25.57 -32.16
N ASN A 930 14.60 -26.64 -32.92
CA ASN A 930 14.67 -26.62 -34.38
C ASN A 930 13.61 -25.73 -35.02
N CYS A 931 12.43 -25.57 -34.39
CA CYS A 931 11.36 -24.73 -34.91
C CYS A 931 10.65 -23.96 -33.78
N VAL A 932 10.46 -22.66 -34.01
CA VAL A 932 9.77 -21.69 -33.14
C VAL A 932 8.54 -21.12 -33.84
N LEU A 933 7.44 -20.98 -33.09
CA LEU A 933 6.24 -20.22 -33.48
C LEU A 933 6.18 -18.93 -32.64
N ASP A 934 6.16 -17.78 -33.30
CA ASP A 934 6.17 -16.43 -32.73
C ASP A 934 4.81 -15.75 -33.01
N VAL A 935 3.91 -15.78 -32.03
CA VAL A 935 2.57 -15.16 -32.12
C VAL A 935 2.61 -13.79 -31.43
N GLY A 936 2.29 -12.75 -32.19
CA GLY A 936 2.62 -11.37 -31.82
C GLY A 936 4.10 -11.12 -32.03
N ALA A 937 4.56 -11.33 -33.27
CA ALA A 937 5.96 -11.17 -33.61
C ALA A 937 6.40 -9.69 -33.62
N HIS A 938 5.46 -8.73 -33.63
CA HIS A 938 5.69 -7.29 -33.72
C HIS A 938 6.64 -6.95 -34.87
N ILE A 939 7.86 -6.49 -34.59
CA ILE A 939 8.88 -6.17 -35.60
C ILE A 939 9.93 -7.30 -35.78
N GLY A 940 9.71 -8.47 -35.18
CA GLY A 940 10.53 -9.67 -35.34
C GLY A 940 11.69 -9.85 -34.36
N ILE A 941 11.70 -9.14 -33.22
CA ILE A 941 12.82 -9.19 -32.25
C ILE A 941 13.00 -10.61 -31.69
N PHE A 942 11.90 -11.24 -31.23
CA PHE A 942 11.94 -12.60 -30.68
C PHE A 942 12.27 -13.65 -31.76
N SER A 943 11.61 -13.60 -32.92
CA SER A 943 11.99 -14.35 -34.12
C SER A 943 13.49 -14.30 -34.44
N ARG A 944 14.12 -13.12 -34.36
CA ARG A 944 15.58 -12.97 -34.57
C ARG A 944 16.42 -13.53 -33.41
N LEU A 945 15.96 -13.40 -32.17
CA LEU A 945 16.62 -14.02 -31.02
C LEU A 945 16.65 -15.55 -31.17
N ALA A 946 15.53 -16.18 -31.54
CA ALA A 946 15.47 -17.61 -31.85
C ALA A 946 16.48 -18.03 -32.94
N LEU A 947 16.57 -17.28 -34.04
CA LEU A 947 17.56 -17.52 -35.10
C LEU A 947 19.01 -17.34 -34.60
N ALA A 948 19.26 -16.38 -33.69
CA ALA A 948 20.58 -16.13 -33.11
C ALA A 948 21.02 -17.20 -32.09
N GLU A 949 20.07 -17.91 -31.48
CA GLU A 949 20.32 -19.12 -30.66
C GLU A 949 20.35 -20.42 -31.49
N GLY A 950 20.27 -20.34 -32.83
CA GLY A 950 20.49 -21.47 -33.74
C GLY A 950 19.22 -22.15 -34.29
N CYS A 951 18.03 -21.57 -34.08
CA CYS A 951 16.78 -22.15 -34.57
C CYS A 951 16.75 -22.29 -36.11
N SER A 952 16.33 -23.45 -36.61
CA SER A 952 16.34 -23.76 -38.06
C SER A 952 15.08 -23.30 -38.81
N ARG A 953 13.98 -23.01 -38.09
CA ARG A 953 12.71 -22.59 -38.69
C ARG A 953 11.95 -21.65 -37.76
N VAL A 954 11.47 -20.53 -38.28
CA VAL A 954 10.60 -19.60 -37.55
C VAL A 954 9.31 -19.39 -38.34
N ILE A 955 8.18 -19.49 -37.63
CA ILE A 955 6.85 -19.16 -38.15
C ILE A 955 6.35 -17.96 -37.34
N ALA A 956 6.12 -16.82 -37.97
CA ALA A 956 5.79 -15.56 -37.28
C ALA A 956 4.44 -15.00 -37.73
N TYR A 957 3.60 -14.63 -36.77
CA TYR A 957 2.27 -14.03 -36.97
C TYR A 957 2.21 -12.62 -36.39
N GLU A 958 1.81 -11.65 -37.22
CA GLU A 958 1.61 -10.25 -36.84
C GLU A 958 0.45 -9.64 -37.66
N PRO A 959 -0.63 -9.16 -37.01
CA PRO A 959 -1.79 -8.61 -37.71
C PRO A 959 -1.70 -7.12 -38.04
N GLU A 960 -0.84 -6.34 -37.37
CA GLU A 960 -0.72 -4.91 -37.60
C GLU A 960 0.20 -4.65 -38.80
N HIS A 961 -0.32 -3.99 -39.84
CA HIS A 961 0.36 -3.90 -41.15
C HIS A 961 1.72 -3.17 -41.11
N SER A 962 1.90 -2.18 -40.22
CA SER A 962 3.16 -1.44 -40.05
C SER A 962 4.21 -2.29 -39.33
N ASN A 963 3.77 -3.05 -38.31
CA ASN A 963 4.60 -4.05 -37.64
C ASN A 963 4.99 -5.18 -38.61
N PHE A 964 4.04 -5.75 -39.35
CA PHE A 964 4.29 -6.81 -40.32
C PHE A 964 5.27 -6.39 -41.43
N GLU A 965 5.20 -5.15 -41.91
CA GLU A 965 6.19 -4.63 -42.87
C GLU A 965 7.60 -4.50 -42.29
N LEU A 966 7.73 -4.19 -40.98
CA LEU A 966 9.02 -4.19 -40.29
C LEU A 966 9.52 -5.61 -40.04
N LEU A 967 8.68 -6.51 -39.51
CA LEU A 967 8.93 -7.96 -39.38
C LEU A 967 9.48 -8.54 -40.69
N ARG A 968 8.79 -8.26 -41.81
CA ARG A 968 9.20 -8.69 -43.16
C ARG A 968 10.56 -8.16 -43.55
N ARG A 969 10.88 -6.89 -43.30
CA ARG A 969 12.21 -6.32 -43.58
C ARG A 969 13.29 -6.93 -42.68
N ASN A 970 12.98 -7.12 -41.40
CA ASN A 970 13.91 -7.58 -40.37
C ASN A 970 14.25 -9.08 -40.47
N LEU A 971 13.42 -9.86 -41.17
CA LEU A 971 13.63 -11.29 -41.41
C LEU A 971 13.86 -11.65 -42.89
N ASN A 972 13.73 -10.71 -43.83
CA ASN A 972 14.04 -10.94 -45.24
C ASN A 972 15.54 -11.19 -45.44
N MET A 973 15.91 -12.46 -45.64
CA MET A 973 17.30 -12.90 -45.75
C MET A 973 18.08 -12.15 -46.83
N ALA A 974 19.35 -11.84 -46.54
CA ALA A 974 20.28 -11.36 -47.55
C ALA A 974 20.52 -12.43 -48.64
N LYS A 975 20.91 -11.99 -49.84
CA LYS A 975 21.17 -12.89 -50.98
C LYS A 975 22.06 -14.07 -50.55
N PRO A 976 21.75 -15.32 -50.97
CA PRO A 976 22.36 -16.51 -50.41
C PRO A 976 23.89 -16.49 -50.56
N VAL A 977 24.57 -16.46 -49.42
CA VAL A 977 26.01 -16.68 -49.34
C VAL A 977 26.29 -18.12 -49.76
N ALA A 978 27.26 -18.33 -50.67
CA ALA A 978 27.49 -19.63 -51.32
C ALA A 978 28.13 -20.72 -50.43
N SER A 979 28.00 -20.61 -49.10
CA SER A 979 28.47 -21.57 -48.11
C SER A 979 27.44 -22.68 -47.84
N LYS A 980 27.90 -23.92 -47.64
CA LYS A 980 27.08 -25.15 -47.58
C LYS A 980 26.20 -25.33 -46.32
N SER A 981 25.97 -24.29 -45.53
CA SER A 981 25.06 -24.32 -44.39
C SER A 981 23.60 -24.24 -44.86
N SER A 982 22.73 -25.12 -44.37
CA SER A 982 21.28 -25.01 -44.59
C SER A 982 20.77 -23.69 -44.02
N GLN A 983 20.22 -22.84 -44.88
CA GLN A 983 19.61 -21.58 -44.47
C GLN A 983 18.33 -21.83 -43.65
N PRO A 984 18.04 -21.03 -42.61
CA PRO A 984 16.83 -21.20 -41.82
C PRO A 984 15.58 -20.88 -42.64
N VAL A 985 14.49 -21.61 -42.38
CA VAL A 985 13.20 -21.42 -43.04
C VAL A 985 12.39 -20.38 -42.27
N ILE A 986 11.92 -19.33 -42.94
CA ILE A 986 11.14 -18.25 -42.32
C ILE A 986 9.78 -18.14 -43.01
N GLU A 987 8.71 -18.40 -42.26
CA GLU A 987 7.31 -18.28 -42.69
C GLU A 987 6.68 -17.07 -41.99
N LEU A 988 6.14 -16.10 -42.75
CA LEU A 988 5.59 -14.85 -42.21
C LEU A 988 4.10 -14.70 -42.58
N HIS A 989 3.26 -14.45 -41.59
CA HIS A 989 1.81 -14.40 -41.73
C HIS A 989 1.23 -13.06 -41.24
N SER A 990 0.61 -12.30 -42.14
CA SER A 990 -0.04 -11.00 -41.87
C SER A 990 -1.44 -11.20 -41.27
N ALA A 991 -1.55 -12.02 -40.23
CA ALA A 991 -2.82 -12.49 -39.67
C ALA A 991 -2.76 -12.54 -38.13
N ALA A 992 -3.92 -12.33 -37.50
CA ALA A 992 -4.08 -12.53 -36.07
C ALA A 992 -4.16 -14.03 -35.75
N VAL A 993 -3.84 -14.40 -34.51
CA VAL A 993 -4.06 -15.75 -33.98
C VAL A 993 -4.94 -15.66 -32.75
N ALA A 994 -6.01 -16.45 -32.73
CA ALA A 994 -6.96 -16.53 -31.62
C ALA A 994 -7.47 -17.97 -31.45
N ASN A 995 -8.47 -18.19 -30.60
CA ASN A 995 -9.08 -19.52 -30.47
C ASN A 995 -9.95 -19.92 -31.69
N THR A 996 -10.29 -19.00 -32.60
CA THR A 996 -11.11 -19.29 -33.80
C THR A 996 -10.63 -18.54 -35.04
N SER A 997 -10.79 -19.14 -36.21
CA SER A 997 -10.48 -18.56 -37.51
C SER A 997 -11.61 -17.68 -38.07
N GLY A 998 -11.28 -16.74 -38.95
CA GLY A 998 -12.23 -15.88 -39.68
C GLY A 998 -11.76 -14.43 -39.73
N SER A 999 -12.51 -13.55 -40.40
CA SER A 999 -12.21 -12.10 -40.37
C SER A 999 -12.66 -11.50 -39.04
N ARG A 1000 -11.80 -10.66 -38.43
CA ARG A 1000 -12.02 -10.01 -37.13
C ARG A 1000 -11.67 -8.52 -37.21
N THR A 1001 -12.17 -7.70 -36.28
CA THR A 1001 -11.75 -6.29 -36.17
C THR A 1001 -10.52 -6.18 -35.28
N LEU A 1002 -9.42 -5.67 -35.81
CA LEU A 1002 -8.31 -5.17 -35.00
C LEU A 1002 -8.56 -3.72 -34.60
N VAL A 1003 -8.32 -3.40 -33.34
CA VAL A 1003 -8.43 -2.07 -32.72
C VAL A 1003 -7.03 -1.60 -32.36
N ARG A 1004 -6.62 -0.42 -32.85
CA ARG A 1004 -5.34 0.21 -32.51
C ARG A 1004 -5.60 1.51 -31.74
N ALA A 1005 -5.06 1.60 -30.52
CA ALA A 1005 -5.25 2.76 -29.66
C ALA A 1005 -4.30 3.92 -30.00
N ARG A 1006 -4.81 5.15 -29.93
CA ARG A 1006 -4.02 6.39 -29.97
C ARG A 1006 -3.79 6.90 -28.55
N ASN A 1007 -2.63 7.49 -28.29
CA ASN A 1007 -2.39 8.18 -27.02
C ASN A 1007 -3.32 9.41 -26.93
N GLU A 1008 -4.17 9.49 -25.89
CA GLU A 1008 -5.16 10.55 -25.74
C GLU A 1008 -4.54 11.94 -25.56
N ASN A 1009 -3.33 12.02 -24.99
CA ASN A 1009 -2.62 13.27 -24.70
C ASN A 1009 -1.85 13.81 -25.91
N SER A 1010 -1.12 12.95 -26.63
CA SER A 1010 -0.20 13.35 -27.72
C SER A 1010 -0.70 13.02 -29.13
N GLY A 1011 -1.76 12.21 -29.27
CA GLY A 1011 -2.27 11.74 -30.56
C GLY A 1011 -1.35 10.76 -31.31
N LYS A 1012 -0.12 10.54 -30.82
CA LYS A 1012 0.85 9.55 -31.33
C LYS A 1012 0.19 8.16 -31.36
N GLN A 1013 0.43 7.41 -32.43
CA GLN A 1013 -0.06 6.03 -32.54
C GLN A 1013 0.71 5.14 -31.57
N ASN A 1014 0.01 4.39 -30.73
CA ASN A 1014 0.64 3.31 -29.98
C ASN A 1014 0.68 2.08 -30.91
N THR A 1015 1.87 1.76 -31.44
CA THR A 1015 2.06 0.66 -32.40
C THR A 1015 2.04 -0.73 -31.76
N TRP A 1016 2.07 -0.79 -30.43
CA TRP A 1016 2.10 -2.01 -29.64
C TRP A 1016 0.70 -2.37 -29.15
N ARG A 1017 -0.05 -1.40 -28.59
CA ARG A 1017 -1.43 -1.55 -28.12
C ARG A 1017 -2.46 -1.63 -29.26
N HIS A 1018 -2.29 -2.66 -30.06
CA HIS A 1018 -3.28 -3.18 -30.98
C HIS A 1018 -3.83 -4.50 -30.43
N SER A 1019 -5.13 -4.73 -30.53
CA SER A 1019 -5.76 -5.97 -30.05
C SER A 1019 -7.00 -6.26 -30.88
N LEU A 1020 -7.49 -7.50 -30.88
CA LEU A 1020 -8.83 -7.76 -31.41
C LEU A 1020 -9.88 -7.01 -30.57
N GLU A 1021 -10.98 -6.57 -31.20
CA GLU A 1021 -12.01 -5.75 -30.57
C GLU A 1021 -12.63 -6.43 -29.34
N GLU A 1022 -12.82 -7.76 -29.42
CA GLU A 1022 -13.29 -8.61 -28.31
C GLU A 1022 -12.34 -8.69 -27.10
N TYR A 1023 -11.06 -8.31 -27.21
CA TYR A 1023 -10.10 -8.28 -26.10
C TYR A 1023 -9.67 -6.88 -25.69
N SER A 1024 -9.99 -5.85 -26.49
CA SER A 1024 -9.55 -4.48 -26.21
C SER A 1024 -10.21 -3.88 -24.96
N GLN A 1025 -9.38 -3.43 -24.01
CA GLN A 1025 -9.82 -2.68 -22.82
C GLN A 1025 -10.33 -1.26 -23.14
N TYR A 1026 -9.95 -0.72 -24.31
CA TYR A 1026 -10.36 0.61 -24.76
C TYR A 1026 -11.76 0.64 -25.38
N VAL A 1027 -12.30 -0.53 -25.73
CA VAL A 1027 -13.65 -0.67 -26.24
C VAL A 1027 -14.58 -0.75 -25.03
N ASP A 1028 -15.17 0.39 -24.65
CA ASP A 1028 -16.40 0.42 -23.84
C ASP A 1028 -17.48 -0.42 -24.54
N ARG A 1029 -18.03 -1.38 -23.78
CA ARG A 1029 -19.07 -2.34 -24.19
C ARG A 1029 -20.38 -2.12 -23.44
N SER A 1030 -20.51 -1.01 -22.70
CA SER A 1030 -21.76 -0.63 -22.02
C SER A 1030 -22.78 0.02 -22.95
N ASN A 1031 -22.40 0.31 -24.20
CA ASN A 1031 -23.21 0.95 -25.22
C ASN A 1031 -23.11 0.19 -26.56
N ASP A 1032 -24.23 -0.03 -27.26
CA ASP A 1032 -24.28 -0.74 -28.55
C ASP A 1032 -23.64 0.02 -29.74
N LEU A 1033 -23.22 1.28 -29.53
CA LEU A 1033 -22.64 2.15 -30.55
C LEU A 1033 -21.34 2.77 -30.04
N PRO A 1034 -20.22 2.71 -30.81
CA PRO A 1034 -19.00 3.39 -30.44
C PRO A 1034 -19.23 4.89 -30.27
N SER A 1035 -18.90 5.39 -29.07
CA SER A 1035 -19.03 6.80 -28.72
C SER A 1035 -18.19 7.71 -29.63
N VAL A 1036 -18.54 9.00 -29.69
CA VAL A 1036 -17.77 10.00 -30.45
C VAL A 1036 -16.31 10.05 -29.97
N LEU A 1037 -16.07 9.80 -28.67
CA LEU A 1037 -14.72 9.68 -28.11
C LEU A 1037 -13.98 8.45 -28.65
N GLN A 1038 -14.57 7.26 -28.59
CA GLN A 1038 -13.96 6.04 -29.15
C GLN A 1038 -13.70 6.12 -30.65
N LYS A 1039 -14.53 6.84 -31.42
CA LYS A 1039 -14.31 7.11 -32.85
C LYS A 1039 -13.16 8.08 -33.12
N LYS A 1040 -12.69 8.81 -32.10
CA LYS A 1040 -11.54 9.72 -32.15
C LYS A 1040 -10.26 9.06 -31.63
N THR A 1041 -10.36 8.13 -30.66
CA THR A 1041 -9.20 7.50 -30.00
C THR A 1041 -8.82 6.13 -30.58
N LEU A 1042 -9.70 5.43 -31.30
CA LEU A 1042 -9.48 4.07 -31.78
C LEU A 1042 -9.60 3.96 -33.31
N ASP A 1043 -8.50 3.57 -33.95
CA ASP A 1043 -8.53 3.08 -35.33
C ASP A 1043 -9.11 1.65 -35.33
N ARG A 1044 -9.95 1.32 -36.32
CA ARG A 1044 -10.51 -0.03 -36.54
C ARG A 1044 -10.25 -0.47 -37.97
N PHE A 1045 -9.84 -1.73 -38.16
CA PHE A 1045 -9.69 -2.33 -39.48
C PHE A 1045 -9.91 -3.84 -39.43
N PRO A 1046 -10.43 -4.46 -40.50
CA PRO A 1046 -10.54 -5.91 -40.58
C PRO A 1046 -9.14 -6.53 -40.73
N VAL A 1047 -8.94 -7.67 -40.08
CA VAL A 1047 -7.79 -8.56 -40.25
C VAL A 1047 -8.27 -10.00 -40.42
N ASP A 1048 -7.49 -10.80 -41.14
CA ASP A 1048 -7.69 -12.24 -41.13
C ASP A 1048 -7.17 -12.82 -39.81
N CYS A 1049 -7.94 -13.73 -39.22
CA CYS A 1049 -7.58 -14.43 -38.00
C CYS A 1049 -7.53 -15.94 -38.27
N VAL A 1050 -6.49 -16.59 -37.75
CA VAL A 1050 -6.23 -18.04 -37.82
C VAL A 1050 -6.45 -18.63 -36.44
N SER A 1051 -6.96 -19.86 -36.32
CA SER A 1051 -7.07 -20.51 -35.02
C SER A 1051 -5.71 -21.04 -34.56
N PHE A 1052 -5.40 -20.94 -33.26
CA PHE A 1052 -4.14 -21.48 -32.74
C PHE A 1052 -4.08 -23.00 -32.91
N PHE A 1053 -5.12 -23.70 -32.45
CA PHE A 1053 -5.34 -25.13 -32.69
C PHE A 1053 -6.23 -25.36 -33.93
N GLY A 1054 -6.13 -26.54 -34.54
CA GLY A 1054 -6.99 -26.96 -35.66
C GLY A 1054 -6.68 -28.37 -36.16
N SER A 1055 -7.43 -28.85 -37.15
CA SER A 1055 -7.17 -30.15 -37.79
C SER A 1055 -6.19 -30.01 -38.97
N HIS A 1056 -5.16 -30.86 -39.00
CA HIS A 1056 -4.26 -30.98 -40.15
C HIS A 1056 -4.82 -31.96 -41.18
N GLU A 1057 -5.91 -31.56 -41.84
CA GLU A 1057 -6.40 -32.27 -43.04
C GLU A 1057 -5.49 -31.94 -44.23
N GLU A 1058 -5.19 -32.95 -45.07
CA GLU A 1058 -4.22 -32.83 -46.15
C GLU A 1058 -4.61 -31.73 -47.14
N GLY A 1059 -3.76 -30.70 -47.26
CA GLY A 1059 -3.95 -29.57 -48.17
C GLY A 1059 -4.49 -28.28 -47.52
N LYS A 1060 -4.81 -28.28 -46.22
CA LYS A 1060 -5.31 -27.09 -45.50
C LYS A 1060 -4.46 -26.70 -44.29
N LYS A 1061 -3.83 -25.52 -44.35
CA LYS A 1061 -3.21 -24.85 -43.20
C LYS A 1061 -4.23 -23.91 -42.54
N ASP A 1062 -5.26 -24.47 -41.92
CA ASP A 1062 -6.36 -23.69 -41.32
C ASP A 1062 -6.03 -23.22 -39.87
N CYS A 1063 -4.87 -23.60 -39.31
CA CYS A 1063 -4.39 -23.24 -37.97
C CYS A 1063 -2.90 -22.82 -37.90
N ALA A 1064 -2.50 -22.14 -36.81
CA ALA A 1064 -1.18 -21.56 -36.62
C ALA A 1064 -0.14 -22.50 -35.98
N LEU A 1065 -0.54 -23.35 -35.02
CA LEU A 1065 0.32 -24.41 -34.49
C LEU A 1065 0.34 -25.58 -35.49
N VAL A 1066 1.52 -25.98 -35.93
CA VAL A 1066 1.74 -27.00 -36.99
C VAL A 1066 2.81 -28.01 -36.58
N PRO A 1067 2.87 -29.21 -37.22
CA PRO A 1067 3.85 -30.22 -36.86
C PRO A 1067 5.29 -29.73 -37.04
N GLY A 1068 6.16 -30.22 -36.16
CA GLY A 1068 7.55 -29.83 -36.02
C GLY A 1068 7.80 -28.57 -35.19
N VAL A 1069 6.78 -27.78 -34.81
CA VAL A 1069 6.94 -26.63 -33.90
C VAL A 1069 7.27 -27.14 -32.50
N THR A 1070 8.47 -26.83 -32.00
CA THR A 1070 8.96 -27.33 -30.70
C THR A 1070 8.88 -26.30 -29.56
N PHE A 1071 8.81 -25.01 -29.89
CA PHE A 1071 8.72 -23.89 -28.96
C PHE A 1071 7.68 -22.87 -29.46
N VAL A 1072 6.92 -22.26 -28.55
CA VAL A 1072 5.90 -21.24 -28.87
C VAL A 1072 6.08 -19.99 -27.98
N LYS A 1073 5.97 -18.79 -28.56
CA LYS A 1073 5.72 -17.53 -27.84
C LYS A 1073 4.28 -17.08 -28.14
N LEU A 1074 3.50 -16.77 -27.11
CA LEU A 1074 2.15 -16.20 -27.19
C LEU A 1074 2.11 -14.84 -26.49
N ASP A 1075 1.87 -13.80 -27.26
CA ASP A 1075 1.73 -12.41 -26.79
C ASP A 1075 0.85 -11.70 -27.82
N CYS A 1076 -0.47 -11.79 -27.64
CA CYS A 1076 -1.43 -11.33 -28.64
C CYS A 1076 -2.46 -10.39 -28.01
N GLU A 1077 -1.99 -9.57 -27.08
CA GLU A 1077 -2.69 -8.43 -26.45
C GLU A 1077 -4.11 -8.80 -25.95
N GLY A 1078 -4.26 -10.02 -25.42
CA GLY A 1078 -5.47 -10.56 -24.80
C GLY A 1078 -6.05 -11.80 -25.49
N ALA A 1079 -5.66 -12.12 -26.72
CA ALA A 1079 -6.17 -13.32 -27.41
C ALA A 1079 -5.60 -14.64 -26.84
N GLU A 1080 -4.44 -14.59 -26.17
CA GLU A 1080 -3.82 -15.70 -25.47
C GLU A 1080 -4.69 -16.24 -24.32
N ILE A 1081 -5.51 -15.38 -23.71
CA ILE A 1081 -6.46 -15.72 -22.65
C ILE A 1081 -7.42 -16.80 -23.14
N ASP A 1082 -8.09 -16.59 -24.28
CA ASP A 1082 -9.03 -17.56 -24.85
C ASP A 1082 -8.33 -18.79 -25.44
N ILE A 1083 -7.13 -18.65 -26.00
CA ILE A 1083 -6.34 -19.78 -26.50
C ILE A 1083 -6.02 -20.75 -25.36
N ILE A 1084 -5.50 -20.26 -24.22
CA ILE A 1084 -5.14 -21.13 -23.10
C ILE A 1084 -6.37 -21.60 -22.29
N LEU A 1085 -7.48 -20.85 -22.28
CA LEU A 1085 -8.74 -21.26 -21.63
C LEU A 1085 -9.57 -22.28 -22.41
N SER A 1086 -9.22 -22.56 -23.67
CA SER A 1086 -9.85 -23.57 -24.54
C SER A 1086 -9.81 -25.00 -23.95
N GLU A 1087 -10.62 -25.92 -24.49
CA GLU A 1087 -10.52 -27.34 -24.10
C GLU A 1087 -9.28 -27.98 -24.75
N GLU A 1088 -8.96 -27.55 -25.97
CA GLU A 1088 -7.82 -27.95 -26.78
C GLU A 1088 -6.50 -27.75 -26.01
N ALA A 1089 -6.31 -26.59 -25.38
CA ALA A 1089 -5.13 -26.28 -24.57
C ALA A 1089 -4.94 -27.22 -23.36
N SER A 1090 -5.98 -27.92 -22.91
CA SER A 1090 -5.91 -28.91 -21.81
C SER A 1090 -5.49 -30.32 -22.27
N ARG A 1091 -5.42 -30.58 -23.58
CA ARG A 1091 -5.13 -31.92 -24.15
C ARG A 1091 -3.71 -31.95 -24.71
N ARG A 1092 -2.86 -32.86 -24.22
CA ARG A 1092 -1.46 -33.04 -24.70
C ARG A 1092 -1.36 -33.17 -26.22
N SER A 1093 -2.33 -33.80 -26.88
CA SER A 1093 -2.35 -34.02 -28.33
C SER A 1093 -2.50 -32.74 -29.15
N SER A 1094 -3.24 -31.73 -28.67
CA SER A 1094 -3.43 -30.46 -29.40
C SER A 1094 -2.13 -29.66 -29.54
N TRP A 1095 -1.18 -29.87 -28.63
CA TRP A 1095 0.10 -29.20 -28.61
C TRP A 1095 1.14 -29.81 -29.56
N LEU A 1096 0.83 -30.92 -30.25
CA LEU A 1096 1.71 -31.55 -31.24
C LEU A 1096 3.13 -31.81 -30.68
N ASP A 1097 4.16 -31.40 -31.41
CA ASP A 1097 5.57 -31.48 -31.04
C ASP A 1097 6.04 -30.37 -30.08
N CYS A 1098 5.13 -29.47 -29.65
CA CYS A 1098 5.49 -28.39 -28.73
C CYS A 1098 5.94 -28.96 -27.38
N THR A 1099 7.10 -28.48 -26.94
CA THR A 1099 7.71 -28.86 -25.66
C THR A 1099 7.90 -27.66 -24.73
N HIS A 1100 7.98 -26.45 -25.27
CA HIS A 1100 8.29 -25.22 -24.54
C HIS A 1100 7.35 -24.10 -24.98
N LEU A 1101 6.84 -23.33 -24.02
CA LEU A 1101 5.86 -22.27 -24.23
C LEU A 1101 6.21 -21.08 -23.34
N VAL A 1102 6.14 -19.88 -23.89
CA VAL A 1102 6.08 -18.63 -23.13
C VAL A 1102 4.76 -17.93 -23.46
N VAL A 1103 4.06 -17.43 -22.44
CA VAL A 1103 2.83 -16.64 -22.60
C VAL A 1103 2.95 -15.35 -21.82
N GLU A 1104 2.67 -14.22 -22.44
CA GLU A 1104 2.47 -12.95 -21.75
C GLU A 1104 0.99 -12.81 -21.38
N TRP A 1105 0.63 -13.12 -20.13
CA TRP A 1105 -0.77 -13.12 -19.70
C TRP A 1105 -1.25 -11.70 -19.40
N SER A 1106 -2.16 -11.20 -20.25
CA SER A 1106 -2.70 -9.85 -20.16
C SER A 1106 -3.70 -9.65 -19.00
N PHE A 1107 -3.21 -9.58 -17.77
CA PHE A 1107 -3.99 -9.15 -16.58
C PHE A 1107 -4.67 -7.78 -16.74
N THR A 1108 -4.18 -6.90 -17.61
CA THR A 1108 -4.82 -5.64 -18.01
C THR A 1108 -6.19 -5.85 -18.65
N LYS A 1109 -6.43 -7.00 -19.32
CA LYS A 1109 -7.75 -7.39 -19.86
C LYS A 1109 -8.51 -8.29 -18.89
N GLU A 1110 -7.85 -9.30 -18.32
CA GLU A 1110 -8.48 -10.24 -17.37
C GLU A 1110 -7.80 -10.22 -16.00
N ARG A 1111 -8.35 -9.42 -15.08
CA ARG A 1111 -7.82 -9.25 -13.72
C ARG A 1111 -8.15 -10.38 -12.75
N ARG A 1112 -8.99 -11.36 -13.11
CA ARG A 1112 -9.46 -12.41 -12.19
C ARG A 1112 -8.46 -13.56 -12.07
N VAL A 1113 -7.90 -13.74 -10.87
CA VAL A 1113 -6.84 -14.71 -10.63
C VAL A 1113 -7.33 -16.16 -10.75
N ASP A 1114 -8.59 -16.46 -10.47
CA ASP A 1114 -9.18 -17.79 -10.68
C ASP A 1114 -9.25 -18.20 -12.17
N ILE A 1115 -9.40 -17.23 -13.08
CA ILE A 1115 -9.37 -17.48 -14.53
C ILE A 1115 -7.94 -17.69 -15.01
N PHE A 1116 -6.97 -16.91 -14.51
CA PHE A 1116 -5.55 -17.18 -14.70
C PHE A 1116 -5.18 -18.60 -14.20
N HIS A 1117 -5.61 -18.98 -12.98
CA HIS A 1117 -5.41 -20.33 -12.45
C HIS A 1117 -6.05 -21.42 -13.31
N LYS A 1118 -7.23 -21.20 -13.89
CA LYS A 1118 -7.83 -22.14 -14.85
C LYS A 1118 -6.94 -22.31 -16.09
N ALA A 1119 -6.41 -21.21 -16.65
CA ALA A 1119 -5.49 -21.27 -17.78
C ALA A 1119 -4.19 -22.02 -17.43
N MET A 1120 -3.58 -21.71 -16.28
CA MET A 1120 -2.38 -22.42 -15.80
C MET A 1120 -2.65 -23.91 -15.52
N ASN A 1121 -3.87 -24.26 -15.11
CA ASN A 1121 -4.29 -25.65 -14.92
C ASN A 1121 -4.50 -26.38 -16.26
N ASN A 1122 -5.02 -25.72 -17.29
CA ASN A 1122 -5.11 -26.31 -18.64
C ASN A 1122 -3.72 -26.73 -19.15
N LEU A 1123 -2.71 -25.84 -19.04
CA LEU A 1123 -1.32 -26.19 -19.39
C LEU A 1123 -0.79 -27.40 -18.60
N LYS A 1124 -1.06 -27.46 -17.28
CA LYS A 1124 -0.68 -28.60 -16.43
C LYS A 1124 -1.38 -29.91 -16.84
N LEU A 1125 -2.66 -29.86 -17.24
CA LEU A 1125 -3.39 -31.01 -17.78
C LEU A 1125 -2.84 -31.49 -19.13
N ALA A 1126 -2.32 -30.57 -19.96
CA ALA A 1126 -1.64 -30.90 -21.20
C ALA A 1126 -0.22 -31.47 -21.01
N GLY A 1127 0.31 -31.53 -19.78
CA GLY A 1127 1.61 -32.12 -19.45
C GLY A 1127 2.76 -31.14 -19.23
N PHE A 1128 2.49 -29.83 -19.23
CA PHE A 1128 3.50 -28.81 -18.90
C PHE A 1128 3.71 -28.66 -17.38
N GLU A 1129 4.95 -28.53 -16.96
CA GLU A 1129 5.34 -27.82 -15.74
C GLU A 1129 5.28 -26.32 -16.02
N VAL A 1130 4.72 -25.54 -15.10
CA VAL A 1130 4.34 -24.13 -15.36
C VAL A 1130 4.82 -23.23 -14.22
N TYR A 1131 5.53 -22.18 -14.61
CA TYR A 1131 6.17 -21.17 -13.78
C TYR A 1131 5.68 -19.79 -14.21
N TYR A 1132 5.62 -18.82 -13.30
CA TYR A 1132 5.23 -17.44 -13.60
C TYR A 1132 5.68 -16.49 -12.50
N GLU A 1133 5.76 -15.20 -12.80
CA GLU A 1133 6.16 -14.19 -11.81
C GLU A 1133 5.23 -14.23 -10.58
N GLY A 1134 5.83 -14.36 -9.41
CA GLY A 1134 5.12 -14.42 -8.13
C GLY A 1134 4.32 -15.70 -7.86
N LEU A 1135 4.56 -16.80 -8.58
CA LEU A 1135 4.09 -18.15 -8.19
C LEU A 1135 4.32 -18.41 -6.69
N GLY A 1136 3.28 -18.79 -5.95
CA GLY A 1136 3.31 -18.94 -4.49
C GLY A 1136 3.00 -17.69 -3.67
N SER A 1137 2.72 -16.54 -4.30
CA SER A 1137 2.33 -15.29 -3.62
C SER A 1137 0.96 -15.35 -2.93
N TRP A 1138 0.64 -14.30 -2.15
CA TRP A 1138 -0.64 -14.18 -1.43
C TRP A 1138 -1.84 -14.12 -2.38
N TRP A 1139 -1.69 -13.53 -3.57
CA TRP A 1139 -2.75 -13.47 -4.59
C TRP A 1139 -2.91 -14.82 -5.30
N ASP A 1140 -1.80 -15.54 -5.52
CA ASP A 1140 -1.73 -16.82 -6.24
C ASP A 1140 -2.39 -17.99 -5.48
N THR A 1141 -2.83 -17.73 -4.25
CA THR A 1141 -3.32 -18.77 -3.34
C THR A 1141 -4.73 -18.49 -2.81
N ASP A 1142 -5.37 -17.39 -3.25
CA ASP A 1142 -6.78 -17.11 -3.00
C ASP A 1142 -7.56 -16.77 -4.27
N ALA A 1143 -8.29 -17.75 -4.80
CA ALA A 1143 -9.13 -17.65 -6.00
C ALA A 1143 -10.27 -16.61 -5.93
N GLY A 1144 -10.44 -15.89 -4.80
CA GLY A 1144 -11.29 -14.70 -4.72
C GLY A 1144 -10.61 -13.39 -5.16
N THR A 1145 -9.34 -13.44 -5.56
CA THR A 1145 -8.49 -12.24 -5.73
C THR A 1145 -8.54 -11.64 -7.13
N LEU A 1146 -8.46 -10.31 -7.19
CA LEU A 1146 -8.13 -9.56 -8.41
C LEU A 1146 -6.65 -9.22 -8.42
N TRP A 1147 -6.02 -9.33 -9.58
CA TRP A 1147 -4.61 -9.02 -9.81
C TRP A 1147 -4.22 -7.66 -9.19
N PRO A 1148 -3.23 -7.60 -8.27
CA PRO A 1148 -2.97 -6.42 -7.47
C PRO A 1148 -2.06 -5.39 -8.14
N TYR A 1149 -1.35 -5.78 -9.19
CA TYR A 1149 -0.36 -4.96 -9.90
C TYR A 1149 -0.95 -4.32 -11.18
N PRO A 1150 -0.27 -3.33 -11.78
CA PRO A 1150 -0.69 -2.72 -13.05
C PRO A 1150 -0.10 -3.38 -14.29
N ASN A 1151 0.88 -4.27 -14.12
CA ASN A 1151 1.60 -4.95 -15.20
C ASN A 1151 0.92 -6.27 -15.59
N ASP A 1152 1.22 -6.75 -16.78
CA ASP A 1152 0.90 -8.11 -17.25
C ASP A 1152 1.98 -9.11 -16.75
N ALA A 1153 1.77 -10.42 -16.91
CA ALA A 1153 2.61 -11.44 -16.26
C ALA A 1153 3.17 -12.50 -17.21
N ILE A 1154 4.50 -12.70 -17.17
CA ILE A 1154 5.17 -13.75 -17.95
C ILE A 1154 4.93 -15.13 -17.33
N VAL A 1155 4.45 -16.04 -18.16
CA VAL A 1155 4.27 -17.47 -17.89
C VAL A 1155 5.27 -18.25 -18.73
N VAL A 1156 5.99 -19.17 -18.10
CA VAL A 1156 6.96 -20.08 -18.71
C VAL A 1156 6.50 -21.51 -18.46
N ALA A 1157 6.41 -22.33 -19.52
CA ALA A 1157 5.90 -23.68 -19.44
C ALA A 1157 6.75 -24.68 -20.25
N ALA A 1158 7.15 -25.78 -19.63
CA ALA A 1158 7.95 -26.85 -20.25
C ALA A 1158 7.26 -28.21 -20.08
N MET A 1159 7.16 -29.01 -21.13
CA MET A 1159 6.64 -30.38 -21.04
C MET A 1159 7.50 -31.20 -20.08
N LYS A 1160 6.87 -31.92 -19.13
CA LYS A 1160 7.57 -32.89 -18.30
C LYS A 1160 8.37 -33.85 -19.18
N GLN A 1161 9.68 -33.88 -19.01
CA GLN A 1161 10.50 -34.97 -19.51
C GLN A 1161 10.17 -36.20 -18.65
N TYR A 1162 9.37 -37.10 -19.20
CA TYR A 1162 9.22 -38.43 -18.61
C TYR A 1162 10.57 -39.15 -18.75
N GLU A 1163 11.27 -39.33 -17.63
CA GLU A 1163 12.37 -40.28 -17.53
C GLU A 1163 11.88 -41.67 -18.00
N LYS A 1164 12.73 -42.38 -18.75
CA LYS A 1164 12.28 -43.35 -19.77
C LYS A 1164 12.97 -44.71 -19.65
#